data_AF-A0A3M7S975-F1
#
_entry.id   AF-A0A3M7S975-F1
#
_cell.length_a   1.000
_cell.length_b   1.000
_cell.length_c   1.000
_cell.angle_alpha   90.00
_cell.angle_beta   90.00
_cell.angle_gamma   90.00
#
_symmetry.space_group_name_H-M   'P 1'
#
loop_
_entity.id
_entity.type
_entity.pdbx_description
1 polymer ?
#
loop_
_entity_poly.entity_id
_entity_poly.type
_entity_poly.pdbx_seq_one_letter_code
_entity_poly.pdbx_strand_id
1 'polypeptide(L)'
;MEESEKHQAPQVQSAPSHLSKKLNKILESRIENDKELLEAMKTLSGFVKENSIRSRKNLRSDIEKRSLSLNEEFLETFRNVKEQLDEISGIIGSMSDCSDNMLSRLNQVKLQTNELISKTNQLQNQKKNVETKLKLAEKFIQKFQLDADEVNYLVAKKDGNLHPDFFRSLEKVRTIHENCKILLRTNQQTAGLEIMEQMAINQETAYERLYRWMQNECRLLCNDTVEINDFMSTAFFTLTQRPILYNYILDEYCNSRRNAIVKLFIDALTKGGPSGTPRPIELNSHDPMRYMGDMLAWIHQTTASENEFLRSLFRKFKENSDLESTIKKSLGTILDGVCRALRVRIEQVLVSQHDTTLYKISNLIKFFDFTIRQKINESCELVQTLSDIYQLSYKMFLNSLNIHATRLLEKVEPPNNELLPNEEFRQTLSLIKEIFDSYSNSVVSVNTKKDDYIQILDCVIEPMLQMASLSAINLPVIDMAVYMINCIYSIHSMLSLYEYTDPKLEKLEAQIEAHLDTLSNEQGYFILSKTDLLDAYKIIQGHDKKTRGPLVNVLGMDSNTLKSSMNKFDVYLAAPDSLIVPQFNLLLSSNIRTKLKQKSIRLVCDAYRLIFNSITDTENGYSNSSSIVPRNPDQILELLL
;
A
#
# COMPACT_ATOMS: atom_id res chain seq x y z
N MET A 1 -37.94 -144.01 -55.09
CA MET A 1 -38.41 -145.27 -54.51
C MET A 1 -39.91 -145.10 -54.37
N GLU A 2 -40.65 -145.53 -55.39
CA GLU A 2 -41.08 -146.94 -55.55
C GLU A 2 -41.99 -147.33 -54.38
N GLU A 3 -43.11 -148.00 -54.54
CA GLU A 3 -43.79 -148.59 -55.69
C GLU A 3 -45.15 -149.04 -55.15
N SER A 4 -46.12 -149.05 -56.04
CA SER A 4 -46.99 -150.19 -56.38
C SER A 4 -46.98 -151.47 -55.51
N GLU A 5 -48.08 -152.21 -55.70
CA GLU A 5 -48.34 -153.64 -55.38
C GLU A 5 -49.24 -153.88 -54.16
N LYS A 6 -50.28 -154.75 -54.19
CA LYS A 6 -50.81 -155.67 -55.23
C LYS A 6 -52.16 -156.21 -54.73
N HIS A 7 -53.04 -156.50 -55.69
CA HIS A 7 -53.94 -157.69 -55.77
C HIS A 7 -55.02 -157.89 -54.67
N GLN A 8 -56.15 -158.58 -54.87
CA GLN A 8 -56.43 -159.78 -55.68
C GLN A 8 -57.96 -160.01 -55.80
N ALA A 9 -58.37 -160.76 -56.83
CA ALA A 9 -59.70 -161.32 -57.15
C ALA A 9 -60.09 -162.49 -56.17
N PRO A 10 -61.23 -163.27 -56.27
CA PRO A 10 -62.18 -163.48 -57.38
C PRO A 10 -63.68 -163.71 -57.00
N GLN A 11 -64.48 -164.14 -57.99
CA GLN A 11 -65.95 -164.31 -58.05
C GLN A 11 -66.55 -165.55 -57.33
N VAL A 12 -67.90 -165.52 -57.20
CA VAL A 12 -68.93 -166.60 -57.13
C VAL A 12 -69.31 -167.19 -55.75
N GLN A 13 -70.59 -167.02 -55.32
CA GLN A 13 -71.58 -168.10 -55.01
C GLN A 13 -72.86 -167.60 -54.29
N SER A 14 -74.01 -167.99 -54.88
CA SER A 14 -75.38 -168.22 -54.35
C SER A 14 -76.06 -167.22 -53.39
N ALA A 15 -77.18 -166.68 -53.87
CA ALA A 15 -77.97 -165.57 -53.33
C ALA A 15 -78.77 -165.83 -52.02
N PRO A 16 -78.87 -164.78 -51.18
CA PRO A 16 -80.10 -164.40 -50.48
C PRO A 16 -80.58 -163.00 -50.91
N SER A 17 -81.87 -162.71 -50.72
CA SER A 17 -82.60 -161.56 -51.31
C SER A 17 -82.13 -160.16 -50.83
N HIS A 18 -82.39 -159.15 -51.68
CA HIS A 18 -82.01 -157.72 -51.60
C HIS A 18 -82.51 -156.95 -50.35
N LEU A 19 -83.30 -157.60 -49.46
CA LEU A 19 -83.89 -157.00 -48.27
C LEU A 19 -82.91 -157.00 -47.06
N SER A 20 -82.08 -158.03 -46.94
CA SER A 20 -81.16 -158.20 -45.80
C SER A 20 -80.05 -157.14 -45.75
N LYS A 21 -79.54 -156.70 -46.91
CA LYS A 21 -78.52 -155.63 -47.00
C LYS A 21 -79.05 -154.24 -46.64
N LYS A 22 -80.32 -153.93 -46.92
CA LYS A 22 -80.94 -152.65 -46.52
C LYS A 22 -81.27 -152.63 -45.04
N LEU A 23 -81.70 -153.76 -44.48
CA LEU A 23 -82.04 -153.86 -43.06
C LEU A 23 -80.81 -153.65 -42.16
N ASN A 24 -79.67 -154.27 -42.50
CA ASN A 24 -78.44 -154.12 -41.74
C ASN A 24 -77.90 -152.67 -41.76
N LYS A 25 -78.03 -151.96 -42.89
CA LYS A 25 -77.54 -150.57 -43.01
C LYS A 25 -78.35 -149.56 -42.21
N ILE A 26 -79.65 -149.83 -41.97
CA ILE A 26 -80.53 -148.96 -41.19
C ILE A 26 -80.35 -149.21 -39.69
N LEU A 27 -80.09 -150.45 -39.28
CA LEU A 27 -79.87 -150.81 -37.88
C LEU A 27 -78.51 -150.31 -37.34
N GLU A 28 -77.51 -150.12 -38.20
CA GLU A 28 -76.18 -149.63 -37.77
C GLU A 28 -76.13 -148.11 -37.54
N SER A 29 -77.02 -147.30 -38.14
CA SER A 29 -77.07 -145.85 -37.88
C SER A 29 -77.86 -145.54 -36.60
N ARG A 30 -77.22 -145.60 -35.43
CA ARG A 30 -77.81 -145.18 -34.14
C ARG A 30 -77.89 -143.65 -34.02
N ILE A 31 -79.07 -143.08 -34.25
CA ILE A 31 -79.37 -141.63 -34.29
C ILE A 31 -79.39 -140.97 -32.89
N GLU A 32 -79.38 -141.75 -31.81
CA GLU A 32 -79.61 -141.24 -30.44
C GLU A 32 -78.43 -140.47 -29.82
N ASN A 33 -77.21 -140.56 -30.38
CA ASN A 33 -76.00 -139.99 -29.78
C ASN A 33 -75.57 -138.60 -30.30
N ASP A 34 -76.17 -138.07 -31.36
CA ASP A 34 -75.78 -136.76 -31.91
C ASP A 34 -76.49 -135.60 -31.19
N LYS A 35 -75.84 -135.08 -30.14
CA LYS A 35 -76.32 -133.97 -29.30
C LYS A 35 -76.52 -132.66 -30.09
N GLU A 36 -75.65 -132.38 -31.05
CA GLU A 36 -75.77 -131.23 -31.96
C GLU A 36 -76.99 -131.37 -32.89
N LEU A 37 -77.26 -132.58 -33.37
CA LEU A 37 -78.41 -132.84 -34.23
C LEU A 37 -79.71 -132.73 -33.43
N LEU A 38 -79.71 -133.15 -32.16
CA LEU A 38 -80.81 -132.93 -31.21
C LEU A 38 -81.05 -131.46 -30.85
N GLU A 39 -80.00 -130.64 -30.68
CA GLU A 39 -80.12 -129.19 -30.46
C GLU A 39 -80.55 -128.45 -31.73
N ALA A 40 -80.03 -128.82 -32.88
CA ALA A 40 -80.49 -128.35 -34.18
C ALA A 40 -81.96 -128.74 -34.41
N MET A 41 -82.38 -129.95 -34.02
CA MET A 41 -83.78 -130.36 -34.08
C MET A 41 -84.67 -129.65 -33.05
N LYS A 42 -84.16 -129.30 -31.85
CA LYS A 42 -84.90 -128.47 -30.87
C LYS A 42 -85.11 -127.05 -31.36
N THR A 43 -84.11 -126.47 -32.00
CA THR A 43 -84.26 -125.14 -32.62
C THR A 43 -85.22 -125.25 -33.82
N LEU A 44 -85.06 -126.23 -34.70
CA LEU A 44 -85.99 -126.52 -35.81
C LEU A 44 -87.44 -126.80 -35.38
N SER A 45 -87.67 -127.50 -34.27
CA SER A 45 -89.02 -127.79 -33.75
C SER A 45 -89.71 -126.55 -33.16
N GLY A 46 -88.93 -125.54 -32.74
CA GLY A 46 -89.47 -124.21 -32.42
C GLY A 46 -90.09 -123.50 -33.63
N PHE A 47 -89.62 -123.81 -34.84
CA PHE A 47 -89.96 -123.07 -36.06
C PHE A 47 -90.98 -123.76 -36.97
N VAL A 48 -91.08 -125.09 -36.95
CA VAL A 48 -92.03 -125.82 -37.83
C VAL A 48 -93.10 -126.52 -37.00
N LYS A 49 -94.18 -125.80 -36.70
CA LYS A 49 -95.31 -126.33 -35.91
C LYS A 49 -96.27 -127.23 -36.70
N GLU A 50 -96.29 -127.15 -38.04
CA GLU A 50 -97.04 -128.09 -38.90
C GLU A 50 -96.20 -128.62 -40.07
N ASN A 51 -96.20 -129.95 -40.23
CA ASN A 51 -95.40 -130.67 -41.21
C ASN A 51 -96.13 -130.74 -42.57
N SER A 52 -96.24 -129.60 -43.25
CA SER A 52 -96.78 -129.51 -44.61
C SER A 52 -95.65 -129.55 -45.66
N ILE A 53 -95.98 -129.92 -46.90
CA ILE A 53 -95.03 -129.93 -48.04
C ILE A 53 -94.42 -128.55 -48.32
N ARG A 54 -95.12 -127.44 -47.99
CA ARG A 54 -94.57 -126.08 -48.09
C ARG A 54 -93.51 -125.81 -47.02
N SER A 55 -93.74 -126.27 -45.78
CA SER A 55 -92.82 -126.09 -44.66
C SER A 55 -91.47 -126.78 -44.92
N ARG A 56 -91.45 -127.98 -45.53
CA ARG A 56 -90.20 -128.68 -45.87
C ARG A 56 -89.37 -128.00 -46.97
N LYS A 57 -90.00 -127.40 -47.98
CA LYS A 57 -89.27 -126.74 -49.08
C LYS A 57 -88.68 -125.39 -48.67
N ASN A 58 -89.33 -124.65 -47.77
CA ASN A 58 -88.92 -123.29 -47.43
C ASN A 58 -87.95 -123.21 -46.22
N LEU A 59 -87.83 -124.30 -45.46
CA LEU A 59 -87.05 -124.41 -44.23
C LEU A 59 -85.59 -123.93 -44.34
N ARG A 60 -84.90 -124.28 -45.44
CA ARG A 60 -83.53 -123.81 -45.70
C ARG A 60 -83.48 -122.30 -45.95
N SER A 61 -84.44 -121.78 -46.71
CA SER A 61 -84.50 -120.35 -47.05
C SER A 61 -84.82 -119.51 -45.81
N ASP A 62 -85.68 -120.00 -44.92
CA ASP A 62 -86.04 -119.29 -43.68
C ASP A 62 -84.87 -119.28 -42.67
N ILE A 63 -84.09 -120.37 -42.58
CA ILE A 63 -82.87 -120.42 -41.75
C ILE A 63 -81.78 -119.51 -42.32
N GLU A 64 -81.53 -119.56 -43.63
CA GLU A 64 -80.54 -118.71 -44.29
C GLU A 64 -80.88 -117.23 -44.13
N LYS A 65 -82.15 -116.83 -44.30
CA LYS A 65 -82.59 -115.44 -44.09
C LYS A 65 -82.36 -114.93 -42.67
N ARG A 66 -82.58 -115.77 -41.66
CA ARG A 66 -82.41 -115.36 -40.26
C ARG A 66 -80.94 -115.38 -39.81
N SER A 67 -80.13 -116.28 -40.35
CA SER A 67 -78.68 -116.22 -40.19
C SER A 67 -78.12 -114.93 -40.80
N LEU A 68 -78.63 -114.54 -41.97
CA LEU A 68 -78.25 -113.28 -42.62
C LEU A 68 -78.68 -112.07 -41.77
N SER A 69 -79.90 -112.06 -41.23
CA SER A 69 -80.35 -110.96 -40.34
C SER A 69 -79.53 -110.85 -39.05
N LEU A 70 -79.13 -111.98 -38.45
CA LEU A 70 -78.27 -111.96 -37.25
C LEU A 70 -76.86 -111.44 -37.55
N ASN A 71 -76.29 -111.82 -38.71
CA ASN A 71 -74.98 -111.32 -39.12
C ASN A 71 -75.04 -109.82 -39.47
N GLU A 72 -76.15 -109.34 -40.06
CA GLU A 72 -76.38 -107.91 -40.30
C GLU A 72 -76.46 -107.14 -38.97
N GLU A 73 -77.19 -107.63 -37.98
CA GLU A 73 -77.31 -107.01 -36.65
C GLU A 73 -75.95 -106.99 -35.91
N PHE A 74 -75.14 -108.04 -36.04
CA PHE A 74 -73.80 -108.08 -35.47
C PHE A 74 -72.85 -107.08 -36.15
N LEU A 75 -72.90 -106.97 -37.48
CA LEU A 75 -72.09 -105.98 -38.21
C LEU A 75 -72.47 -104.55 -37.84
N GLU A 76 -73.75 -104.28 -37.65
CA GLU A 76 -74.23 -102.95 -37.28
C GLU A 76 -73.77 -102.55 -35.87
N THR A 77 -73.85 -103.48 -34.90
CA THR A 77 -73.35 -103.24 -33.53
C THR A 77 -71.83 -103.11 -33.48
N PHE A 78 -71.08 -103.92 -34.22
CA PHE A 78 -69.61 -103.82 -34.25
C PHE A 78 -69.12 -102.56 -34.97
N ARG A 79 -69.86 -102.08 -35.98
CA ARG A 79 -69.56 -100.82 -36.67
C ARG A 79 -69.59 -99.63 -35.72
N ASN A 80 -70.60 -99.54 -34.85
CA ASN A 80 -70.68 -98.48 -33.85
C ASN A 80 -69.47 -98.48 -32.89
N VAL A 81 -69.01 -99.66 -32.47
CA VAL A 81 -67.84 -99.77 -31.59
C VAL A 81 -66.56 -99.35 -32.31
N LYS A 82 -66.40 -99.71 -33.58
CA LYS A 82 -65.26 -99.29 -34.39
C LYS A 82 -65.24 -97.77 -34.58
N GLU A 83 -66.38 -97.16 -34.92
CA GLU A 83 -66.48 -95.72 -35.12
C GLU A 83 -66.10 -94.94 -33.84
N GLN A 84 -66.53 -95.42 -32.67
CA GLN A 84 -66.11 -94.83 -31.39
C GLN A 84 -64.62 -95.00 -31.08
N LEU A 85 -64.02 -96.14 -31.44
CA LEU A 85 -62.59 -96.36 -31.24
C LEU A 85 -61.75 -95.49 -32.18
N ASP A 86 -62.19 -95.35 -33.44
CA ASP A 86 -61.55 -94.49 -34.43
C ASP A 86 -61.62 -93.01 -33.98
N GLU A 87 -62.75 -92.55 -33.42
CA GLU A 87 -62.88 -91.22 -32.81
C GLU A 87 -61.89 -91.00 -31.65
N ILE A 88 -61.78 -91.95 -30.71
CA ILE A 88 -60.84 -91.82 -29.59
C ILE A 88 -59.40 -91.80 -30.10
N SER A 89 -59.05 -92.62 -31.09
CA SER A 89 -57.72 -92.60 -31.70
C SER A 89 -57.42 -91.25 -32.36
N GLY A 90 -58.42 -90.65 -33.01
CA GLY A 90 -58.33 -89.32 -33.62
C GLY A 90 -58.14 -88.21 -32.58
N ILE A 91 -58.82 -88.29 -31.44
CA ILE A 91 -58.67 -87.35 -30.33
C ILE A 91 -57.27 -87.48 -29.70
N ILE A 92 -56.76 -88.70 -29.49
CA ILE A 92 -55.43 -88.92 -28.92
C ILE A 92 -54.33 -88.42 -29.88
N GLY A 93 -54.48 -88.67 -31.19
CA GLY A 93 -53.59 -88.11 -32.20
C GLY A 93 -53.59 -86.58 -32.17
N SER A 94 -54.78 -85.98 -32.15
CA SER A 94 -54.95 -84.53 -32.07
C SER A 94 -54.36 -83.93 -30.77
N MET A 95 -54.43 -84.66 -29.65
CA MET A 95 -53.88 -84.23 -28.37
C MET A 95 -52.36 -84.33 -28.34
N SER A 96 -51.78 -85.39 -28.91
CA SER A 96 -50.33 -85.50 -29.08
C SER A 96 -49.80 -84.38 -29.96
N ASP A 97 -50.45 -84.13 -31.10
CA ASP A 97 -50.10 -83.05 -32.01
C ASP A 97 -50.23 -81.68 -31.32
N CYS A 98 -51.27 -81.47 -30.51
CA CYS A 98 -51.42 -80.22 -29.75
C CYS A 98 -50.33 -80.06 -28.69
N SER A 99 -49.93 -81.13 -27.99
CA SER A 99 -48.88 -81.11 -26.97
C SER A 99 -47.51 -80.79 -27.61
N ASP A 100 -47.20 -81.41 -28.74
CA ASP A 100 -45.95 -81.17 -29.47
C ASP A 100 -45.92 -79.76 -30.09
N ASN A 101 -47.05 -79.28 -30.60
CA ASN A 101 -47.20 -77.89 -31.04
C ASN A 101 -47.06 -76.90 -29.88
N MET A 102 -47.57 -77.22 -28.69
CA MET A 102 -47.45 -76.35 -27.52
C MET A 102 -46.02 -76.33 -26.98
N LEU A 103 -45.33 -77.48 -26.92
CA LEU A 103 -43.93 -77.58 -26.50
C LEU A 103 -42.98 -76.86 -27.47
N SER A 104 -43.18 -77.04 -28.77
CA SER A 104 -42.39 -76.34 -29.79
C SER A 104 -42.61 -74.82 -29.71
N ARG A 105 -43.86 -74.37 -29.57
CA ARG A 105 -44.18 -72.94 -29.41
C ARG A 105 -43.62 -72.36 -28.11
N LEU A 106 -43.65 -73.09 -27.00
CA LEU A 106 -43.07 -72.66 -25.73
C LEU A 106 -41.56 -72.53 -25.83
N ASN A 107 -40.88 -73.50 -26.44
CA ASN A 107 -39.43 -73.43 -26.66
C ASN A 107 -39.06 -72.28 -27.60
N GLN A 108 -39.83 -72.04 -28.65
CA GLN A 108 -39.63 -70.91 -29.55
C GLN A 108 -39.81 -69.57 -28.83
N VAL A 109 -40.86 -69.42 -28.03
CA VAL A 109 -41.07 -68.21 -27.20
C VAL A 109 -39.96 -68.04 -26.18
N LYS A 110 -39.46 -69.11 -25.56
CA LYS A 110 -38.35 -69.04 -24.60
C LYS A 110 -37.06 -68.57 -25.26
N LEU A 111 -36.73 -69.08 -26.45
CA LEU A 111 -35.58 -68.64 -27.22
C LEU A 111 -35.70 -67.17 -27.63
N GLN A 112 -36.86 -66.77 -28.16
CA GLN A 112 -37.15 -65.38 -28.51
C GLN A 112 -37.10 -64.44 -27.29
N THR A 113 -37.60 -64.89 -26.13
CA THR A 113 -37.57 -64.12 -24.88
C THR A 113 -36.15 -63.96 -24.37
N ASN A 114 -35.32 -65.01 -24.42
CA ASN A 114 -33.90 -64.90 -24.05
C ASN A 114 -33.12 -63.98 -25.00
N GLU A 115 -33.41 -64.04 -26.30
CA GLU A 115 -32.83 -63.12 -27.29
C GLU A 115 -33.29 -61.67 -27.05
N LEU A 116 -34.55 -61.47 -26.67
CA LEU A 116 -35.08 -60.15 -26.33
C LEU A 116 -34.48 -59.64 -25.02
N ILE A 117 -34.30 -60.48 -24.00
CA ILE A 117 -33.64 -60.13 -22.73
C ILE A 117 -32.17 -59.78 -22.97
N SER A 118 -31.46 -60.55 -23.80
CA SER A 118 -30.05 -60.26 -24.11
C SER A 118 -29.91 -58.94 -24.87
N LYS A 119 -30.76 -58.69 -25.88
CA LYS A 119 -30.84 -57.40 -26.59
C LYS A 119 -31.22 -56.25 -25.64
N THR A 120 -32.17 -56.47 -24.72
CA THR A 120 -32.60 -55.46 -23.74
C THR A 120 -31.48 -55.12 -22.77
N ASN A 121 -30.75 -56.11 -22.25
CA ASN A 121 -29.59 -55.89 -21.39
C ASN A 121 -28.44 -55.21 -22.13
N GLN A 122 -28.19 -55.58 -23.39
CA GLN A 122 -27.22 -54.88 -24.24
C GLN A 122 -27.61 -53.42 -24.45
N LEU A 123 -28.86 -53.14 -24.82
CA LEU A 123 -29.38 -51.78 -24.98
C LEU A 123 -29.33 -50.99 -23.68
N GLN A 124 -29.61 -51.62 -22.53
CA GLN A 124 -29.57 -50.97 -21.23
C GLN A 124 -28.14 -50.64 -20.78
N ASN A 125 -27.18 -51.52 -21.08
CA ASN A 125 -25.75 -51.24 -20.86
C ASN A 125 -25.23 -50.17 -21.81
N GLN A 126 -25.65 -50.19 -23.08
CA GLN A 126 -25.34 -49.13 -24.04
C GLN A 126 -25.94 -47.79 -23.57
N LYS A 127 -27.19 -47.77 -23.13
CA LYS A 127 -27.84 -46.58 -22.57
C LYS A 127 -27.07 -46.03 -21.37
N LYS A 128 -26.70 -46.88 -20.40
CA LYS A 128 -25.88 -46.47 -19.25
C LYS A 128 -24.52 -45.91 -19.67
N ASN A 129 -23.84 -46.55 -20.62
CA ASN A 129 -22.56 -46.07 -21.15
C ASN A 129 -22.70 -44.75 -21.91
N VAL A 130 -23.79 -44.54 -22.63
CA VAL A 130 -24.08 -43.28 -23.30
C VAL A 130 -24.41 -42.19 -22.27
N GLU A 131 -25.20 -42.49 -21.24
CA GLU A 131 -25.51 -41.55 -20.15
C GLU A 131 -24.27 -41.13 -19.36
N THR A 132 -23.35 -42.05 -19.07
CA THR A 132 -22.09 -41.70 -18.39
C THR A 132 -21.19 -40.85 -19.28
N LYS A 133 -21.09 -41.18 -20.58
CA LYS A 133 -20.37 -40.36 -21.56
C LYS A 133 -20.99 -38.97 -21.71
N LEU A 134 -22.32 -38.86 -21.71
CA LEU A 134 -23.03 -37.58 -21.80
C LEU A 134 -22.74 -36.72 -20.57
N LYS A 135 -22.84 -37.28 -19.35
CA LYS A 135 -22.47 -36.57 -18.12
C LYS A 135 -21.00 -36.14 -18.07
N LEU A 136 -20.10 -36.97 -18.60
CA LEU A 136 -18.69 -36.62 -18.72
C LEU A 136 -18.47 -35.50 -19.74
N ALA A 137 -19.15 -35.55 -20.88
CA ALA A 137 -19.10 -34.51 -21.90
C ALA A 137 -19.66 -33.17 -21.38
N GLU A 138 -20.78 -33.18 -20.65
CA GLU A 138 -21.33 -31.98 -20.01
C GLU A 138 -20.36 -31.37 -19.00
N LYS A 139 -19.77 -32.19 -18.12
CA LYS A 139 -18.75 -31.72 -17.17
C LYS A 139 -17.48 -31.25 -17.87
N PHE A 140 -17.14 -31.85 -19.01
CA PHE A 140 -15.99 -31.45 -19.81
C PHE A 140 -16.23 -30.09 -20.47
N ILE A 141 -17.39 -29.88 -21.09
CA ILE A 141 -17.80 -28.61 -21.69
C ILE A 141 -17.83 -27.50 -20.62
N GLN A 142 -18.48 -27.75 -19.47
CA GLN A 142 -18.51 -26.76 -18.38
C GLN A 142 -17.12 -26.40 -17.84
N LYS A 143 -16.17 -27.33 -17.86
CA LYS A 143 -14.82 -27.11 -17.33
C LYS A 143 -13.82 -26.56 -18.33
N PHE A 144 -13.99 -26.80 -19.62
CA PHE A 144 -12.98 -26.50 -20.63
C PHE A 144 -13.46 -25.59 -21.77
N GLN A 145 -14.75 -25.28 -21.83
CA GLN A 145 -15.32 -24.38 -22.81
C GLN A 145 -15.93 -23.15 -22.12
N LEU A 146 -15.66 -21.98 -22.70
CA LEU A 146 -16.33 -20.74 -22.32
C LEU A 146 -17.71 -20.68 -22.98
N ASP A 147 -18.66 -20.06 -22.30
CA ASP A 147 -19.95 -19.76 -22.93
C ASP A 147 -19.78 -18.68 -24.01
N ALA A 148 -20.67 -18.66 -25.01
CA ALA A 148 -20.61 -17.67 -26.08
C ALA A 148 -20.72 -16.23 -25.52
N ASP A 149 -21.50 -16.05 -24.45
CA ASP A 149 -21.64 -14.77 -23.74
C ASP A 149 -20.37 -14.39 -22.97
N GLU A 150 -19.66 -15.36 -22.38
CA GLU A 150 -18.38 -15.14 -21.69
C GLU A 150 -17.28 -14.72 -22.68
N VAL A 151 -17.24 -15.34 -23.86
CA VAL A 151 -16.34 -14.93 -24.95
C VAL A 151 -16.70 -13.52 -25.45
N ASN A 152 -17.98 -13.20 -25.56
CA ASN A 152 -18.43 -11.86 -25.93
C ASN A 152 -18.03 -10.82 -24.89
N TYR A 153 -18.13 -11.10 -23.59
CA TYR A 153 -17.68 -10.18 -22.55
C TYR A 153 -16.18 -9.88 -22.63
N LEU A 154 -15.36 -10.85 -23.06
CA LEU A 154 -13.91 -10.69 -23.19
C LEU A 154 -13.52 -10.02 -24.52
N VAL A 155 -14.11 -10.47 -25.65
CA VAL A 155 -13.67 -10.17 -27.03
C VAL A 155 -14.57 -9.14 -27.73
N ALA A 156 -15.57 -8.54 -27.07
CA ALA A 156 -16.45 -7.57 -27.73
C ALA A 156 -15.65 -6.47 -28.45
N LYS A 157 -15.96 -6.29 -29.75
CA LYS A 157 -15.29 -5.35 -30.67
C LYS A 157 -15.57 -3.88 -30.40
N LYS A 158 -16.45 -3.54 -29.45
CA LYS A 158 -16.77 -2.15 -29.11
C LYS A 158 -15.96 -1.75 -27.89
N ASP A 159 -15.23 -0.64 -28.01
CA ASP A 159 -14.59 0.13 -26.92
C ASP A 159 -15.65 0.72 -25.97
N GLY A 160 -16.51 -0.13 -25.42
CA GLY A 160 -17.48 0.21 -24.39
C GLY A 160 -17.00 -0.22 -23.01
N ASN A 161 -17.61 0.36 -21.97
CA ASN A 161 -17.37 0.04 -20.57
C ASN A 161 -17.27 -1.48 -20.33
N LEU A 162 -16.34 -1.87 -19.45
CA LEU A 162 -16.21 -3.25 -19.03
C LEU A 162 -17.51 -3.71 -18.36
N HIS A 163 -17.96 -4.91 -18.73
CA HIS A 163 -19.10 -5.54 -18.09
C HIS A 163 -18.70 -6.01 -16.67
N PRO A 164 -19.60 -5.97 -15.67
CA PRO A 164 -19.32 -6.46 -14.32
C PRO A 164 -18.75 -7.88 -14.25
N ASP A 165 -19.22 -8.76 -15.13
CA ASP A 165 -18.76 -10.15 -15.20
C ASP A 165 -17.42 -10.34 -15.93
N PHE A 166 -16.82 -9.29 -16.50
CA PHE A 166 -15.55 -9.39 -17.23
C PHE A 166 -14.45 -10.04 -16.37
N PHE A 167 -14.29 -9.60 -15.12
CA PHE A 167 -13.27 -10.14 -14.23
C PHE A 167 -13.52 -11.60 -13.88
N ARG A 168 -14.79 -11.99 -13.73
CA ARG A 168 -15.20 -13.38 -13.48
C ARG A 168 -14.90 -14.27 -14.68
N SER A 169 -15.21 -13.81 -15.89
CA SER A 169 -14.89 -14.53 -17.13
C SER A 169 -13.38 -14.65 -17.32
N LEU A 170 -12.59 -13.60 -17.02
CA LEU A 170 -11.12 -13.64 -17.12
C LEU A 170 -10.50 -14.62 -16.12
N GLU A 171 -11.01 -14.67 -14.89
CA GLU A 171 -10.57 -15.65 -13.89
C GLU A 171 -10.93 -17.07 -14.34
N LYS A 172 -12.12 -17.27 -14.92
CA LYS A 172 -12.51 -18.56 -15.50
C LYS A 172 -11.57 -18.99 -16.62
N VAL A 173 -11.24 -18.11 -17.59
CA VAL A 173 -10.24 -18.39 -18.65
C VAL A 173 -8.92 -18.88 -18.04
N ARG A 174 -8.48 -18.23 -16.97
CA ARG A 174 -7.25 -18.62 -16.27
C ARG A 174 -7.37 -20.00 -15.63
N THR A 175 -8.46 -20.30 -14.93
CA THR A 175 -8.68 -21.64 -14.37
C THR A 175 -8.73 -22.71 -15.46
N ILE A 176 -9.32 -22.40 -16.63
CA ILE A 176 -9.32 -23.29 -17.80
C ILE A 176 -7.89 -23.52 -18.28
N HIS A 177 -7.10 -22.46 -18.43
CA HIS A 177 -5.70 -22.56 -18.85
C HIS A 177 -4.85 -23.40 -17.86
N GLU A 178 -5.05 -23.25 -16.55
CA GLU A 178 -4.40 -24.06 -15.52
C GLU A 178 -4.85 -25.53 -15.56
N ASN A 179 -6.15 -25.78 -15.77
CA ASN A 179 -6.70 -27.12 -15.93
C ASN A 179 -6.22 -27.79 -17.24
N CYS A 180 -6.03 -27.03 -18.32
CA CYS A 180 -5.46 -27.53 -19.57
C CYS A 180 -4.02 -28.03 -19.37
N LYS A 181 -3.24 -27.37 -18.50
CA LYS A 181 -1.90 -27.85 -18.13
C LYS A 181 -1.92 -29.25 -17.49
N ILE A 182 -3.01 -29.61 -16.82
CA ILE A 182 -3.23 -30.96 -16.26
C ILE A 182 -3.62 -31.94 -17.37
N LEU A 183 -4.48 -31.54 -18.31
CA LEU A 183 -4.84 -32.35 -19.50
C LEU A 183 -3.64 -32.67 -20.39
N LEU A 184 -2.68 -31.76 -20.53
CA LEU A 184 -1.44 -31.99 -21.28
C LEU A 184 -0.58 -33.11 -20.70
N ARG A 185 -0.75 -33.46 -19.42
CA ARG A 185 -0.10 -34.63 -18.78
C ARG A 185 -0.78 -35.95 -19.13
N THR A 186 -1.94 -35.91 -19.79
CA THR A 186 -2.75 -37.07 -20.17
C THR A 186 -2.58 -37.38 -21.66
N ASN A 187 -2.99 -38.58 -22.11
CA ASN A 187 -2.77 -39.08 -23.47
C ASN A 187 -3.42 -38.26 -24.62
N GLN A 188 -4.31 -37.29 -24.33
CA GLN A 188 -4.99 -36.48 -25.34
C GLN A 188 -4.39 -35.07 -25.43
N GLN A 189 -3.16 -34.97 -25.95
CA GLN A 189 -2.39 -33.72 -25.95
C GLN A 189 -2.90 -32.67 -26.95
N THR A 190 -3.44 -33.09 -28.10
CA THR A 190 -3.85 -32.18 -29.19
C THR A 190 -5.01 -31.26 -28.82
N ALA A 191 -6.09 -31.81 -28.28
CA ALA A 191 -7.24 -31.03 -27.80
C ALA A 191 -6.86 -30.10 -26.63
N GLY A 192 -5.96 -30.55 -25.75
CA GLY A 192 -5.44 -29.73 -24.66
C GLY A 192 -4.63 -28.53 -25.16
N LEU A 193 -3.80 -28.73 -26.20
CA LEU A 193 -3.03 -27.66 -26.84
C LEU A 193 -3.94 -26.65 -27.56
N GLU A 194 -4.92 -27.12 -28.33
CA GLU A 194 -5.84 -26.25 -29.08
C GLU A 194 -6.68 -25.37 -28.13
N ILE A 195 -7.23 -25.95 -27.06
CA ILE A 195 -7.96 -25.18 -26.04
C ILE A 195 -7.01 -24.20 -25.34
N MET A 196 -5.78 -24.62 -25.01
CA MET A 196 -4.82 -23.73 -24.37
C MET A 196 -4.44 -22.53 -25.26
N GLU A 197 -4.25 -22.75 -26.57
CA GLU A 197 -3.97 -21.69 -27.54
C GLU A 197 -5.15 -20.72 -27.67
N GLN A 198 -6.38 -21.22 -27.82
CA GLN A 198 -7.58 -20.39 -27.86
C GLN A 198 -7.78 -19.58 -26.56
N MET A 199 -7.54 -20.19 -25.40
CA MET A 199 -7.61 -19.50 -24.11
C MET A 199 -6.51 -18.46 -23.95
N ALA A 200 -5.30 -18.70 -24.48
CA ALA A 200 -4.22 -17.73 -24.48
C ALA A 200 -4.55 -16.51 -25.35
N ILE A 201 -5.10 -16.72 -26.55
CA ILE A 201 -5.57 -15.63 -27.44
C ILE A 201 -6.68 -14.82 -26.77
N ASN A 202 -7.67 -15.50 -26.17
CA ASN A 202 -8.75 -14.83 -25.44
C ASN A 202 -8.23 -14.06 -24.22
N GLN A 203 -7.21 -14.59 -23.54
CA GLN A 203 -6.58 -13.93 -22.41
C GLN A 203 -5.78 -12.69 -22.84
N GLU A 204 -5.04 -12.76 -23.96
CA GLU A 204 -4.28 -11.64 -24.50
C GLU A 204 -5.20 -10.52 -24.98
N THR A 205 -6.23 -10.85 -25.76
CA THR A 205 -7.25 -9.88 -26.21
C THR A 205 -8.01 -9.24 -25.03
N ALA A 206 -8.32 -10.01 -23.98
CA ALA A 206 -8.92 -9.47 -22.77
C ALA A 206 -7.99 -8.49 -22.03
N TYR A 207 -6.70 -8.80 -21.90
CA TYR A 207 -5.72 -7.88 -21.29
C TYR A 207 -5.49 -6.63 -22.14
N GLU A 208 -5.47 -6.74 -23.47
CA GLU A 208 -5.37 -5.59 -24.37
C GLU A 208 -6.59 -4.67 -24.22
N ARG A 209 -7.80 -5.24 -24.15
CA ARG A 209 -9.02 -4.47 -23.93
C ARG A 209 -9.04 -3.81 -22.56
N LEU A 210 -8.64 -4.53 -21.51
CA LEU A 210 -8.53 -3.97 -20.17
C LEU A 210 -7.49 -2.84 -20.14
N TYR A 211 -6.37 -2.99 -20.84
CA TYR A 211 -5.35 -1.95 -20.99
C TYR A 211 -5.92 -0.69 -21.65
N ARG A 212 -6.64 -0.83 -22.79
CA ARG A 212 -7.27 0.31 -23.48
C ARG A 212 -8.35 1.00 -22.64
N TRP A 213 -9.17 0.22 -21.94
CA TRP A 213 -10.17 0.76 -21.02
C TRP A 213 -9.50 1.54 -19.88
N MET A 214 -8.48 0.95 -19.25
CA MET A 214 -7.70 1.61 -18.20
C MET A 214 -7.04 2.89 -18.69
N GLN A 215 -6.50 2.91 -19.90
CA GLN A 215 -5.92 4.11 -20.50
C GLN A 215 -6.97 5.22 -20.67
N ASN A 216 -8.19 4.88 -21.11
CA ASN A 216 -9.29 5.84 -21.23
C ASN A 216 -9.75 6.37 -19.86
N GLU A 217 -9.92 5.49 -18.87
CA GLU A 217 -10.26 5.90 -17.51
C GLU A 217 -9.17 6.79 -16.89
N CYS A 218 -7.88 6.47 -17.08
CA CYS A 218 -6.77 7.31 -16.62
C CYS A 218 -6.80 8.71 -17.24
N ARG A 219 -7.23 8.83 -18.50
CA ARG A 219 -7.40 10.14 -19.17
C ARG A 219 -8.61 10.90 -18.63
N LEU A 220 -9.70 10.21 -18.27
CA LEU A 220 -10.90 10.84 -17.69
C LEU A 220 -10.66 11.37 -16.27
N LEU A 221 -9.73 10.76 -15.53
CA LEU A 221 -9.27 11.25 -14.23
C LEU A 221 -8.52 12.60 -14.30
N CYS A 222 -8.43 13.24 -15.47
CA CYS A 222 -7.98 14.63 -15.59
C CYS A 222 -9.00 15.66 -15.08
N ASN A 223 -10.25 15.26 -14.79
CA ASN A 223 -11.29 16.15 -14.30
C ASN A 223 -11.26 16.32 -12.77
N ASP A 224 -11.79 17.45 -12.28
CA ASP A 224 -11.65 17.91 -10.89
C ASP A 224 -12.29 16.97 -9.84
N THR A 225 -13.21 16.09 -10.23
CA THR A 225 -13.86 15.11 -9.35
C THR A 225 -13.26 13.73 -9.57
N VAL A 226 -12.26 13.39 -8.76
CA VAL A 226 -11.61 12.08 -8.79
C VAL A 226 -12.45 11.07 -8.01
N GLU A 227 -13.28 10.31 -8.72
CA GLU A 227 -13.96 9.14 -8.15
C GLU A 227 -13.22 7.87 -8.57
N ILE A 228 -12.46 7.29 -7.64
CA ILE A 228 -11.85 5.98 -7.87
C ILE A 228 -12.95 4.93 -7.74
N ASN A 229 -13.38 4.41 -8.90
CA ASN A 229 -14.34 3.33 -8.97
C ASN A 229 -13.69 2.02 -8.47
N ASP A 230 -14.42 1.18 -7.72
CA ASP A 230 -13.92 -0.13 -7.26
C ASP A 230 -13.52 -1.03 -8.45
N PHE A 231 -14.15 -0.81 -9.62
CA PHE A 231 -13.78 -1.42 -10.90
C PHE A 231 -12.34 -1.10 -11.35
N MET A 232 -11.85 0.10 -11.07
CA MET A 232 -10.49 0.51 -11.43
C MET A 232 -9.47 -0.17 -10.50
N SER A 233 -9.77 -0.24 -9.20
CA SER A 233 -8.93 -0.95 -8.23
C SER A 233 -8.86 -2.45 -8.53
N THR A 234 -9.96 -3.08 -8.96
CA THR A 234 -9.92 -4.47 -9.46
C THR A 234 -9.11 -4.61 -10.72
N ALA A 235 -9.23 -3.69 -11.67
CA ALA A 235 -8.48 -3.74 -12.92
C ALA A 235 -6.97 -3.66 -12.66
N PHE A 236 -6.52 -2.69 -11.85
CA PHE A 236 -5.12 -2.58 -11.43
C PHE A 236 -4.63 -3.86 -10.73
N PHE A 237 -5.45 -4.46 -9.87
CA PHE A 237 -5.12 -5.73 -9.23
C PHE A 237 -4.91 -6.85 -10.25
N THR A 238 -5.83 -7.02 -11.20
CA THR A 238 -5.71 -8.06 -12.23
C THR A 238 -4.50 -7.86 -13.15
N LEU A 239 -4.11 -6.61 -13.41
CA LEU A 239 -2.95 -6.27 -14.24
C LEU A 239 -1.61 -6.66 -13.61
N THR A 240 -1.51 -6.80 -12.29
CA THR A 240 -0.24 -7.21 -11.67
C THR A 240 0.24 -8.60 -12.09
N GLN A 241 -0.64 -9.42 -12.66
CA GLN A 241 -0.28 -10.70 -13.27
C GLN A 241 0.61 -10.52 -14.52
N ARG A 242 0.63 -9.31 -15.11
CA ARG A 242 1.47 -8.90 -16.25
C ARG A 242 2.26 -7.64 -15.87
N PRO A 243 3.47 -7.77 -15.29
CA PRO A 243 4.20 -6.64 -14.71
C PRO A 243 4.54 -5.53 -15.72
N ILE A 244 4.74 -5.89 -17.00
CA ILE A 244 5.04 -4.93 -18.07
C ILE A 244 3.84 -4.00 -18.31
N LEU A 245 2.64 -4.55 -18.51
CA LEU A 245 1.41 -3.76 -18.72
C LEU A 245 1.06 -2.95 -17.48
N TYR A 246 1.28 -3.51 -16.30
CA TYR A 246 1.08 -2.81 -15.03
C TYR A 246 1.95 -1.55 -14.92
N ASN A 247 3.25 -1.65 -15.22
CA ASN A 247 4.15 -0.50 -15.17
C ASN A 247 3.74 0.58 -16.19
N TYR A 248 3.40 0.20 -17.43
CA TYR A 248 2.94 1.17 -18.44
C TYR A 248 1.66 1.91 -18.02
N ILE A 249 0.68 1.20 -17.44
CA ILE A 249 -0.56 1.85 -16.98
C ILE A 249 -0.29 2.73 -15.75
N LEU A 250 0.59 2.30 -14.86
CA LEU A 250 0.99 3.10 -13.71
C LEU A 250 1.68 4.40 -14.15
N ASP A 251 2.56 4.33 -15.16
CA ASP A 251 3.20 5.51 -15.76
C ASP A 251 2.17 6.42 -16.46
N GLU A 252 1.23 5.85 -17.22
CA GLU A 252 0.16 6.61 -17.89
C GLU A 252 -0.79 7.30 -16.88
N TYR A 253 -1.10 6.62 -15.77
CA TYR A 253 -1.84 7.16 -14.64
C TYR A 253 -1.07 8.33 -14.00
N CYS A 254 0.22 8.14 -13.69
CA CYS A 254 1.06 9.18 -13.11
C CYS A 254 1.16 10.39 -14.04
N ASN A 255 1.33 10.19 -15.34
CA ASN A 255 1.40 11.25 -16.34
C ASN A 255 0.06 12.02 -16.49
N SER A 256 -1.06 11.31 -16.50
CA SER A 256 -2.39 11.92 -16.60
C SER A 256 -2.69 12.76 -15.35
N ARG A 257 -2.43 12.22 -14.15
CA ARG A 257 -2.56 12.95 -12.88
C ARG A 257 -1.60 14.13 -12.78
N ARG A 258 -0.34 13.97 -13.20
CA ARG A 258 0.64 15.07 -13.27
C ARG A 258 0.10 16.25 -14.09
N ASN A 259 -0.43 16.00 -15.28
CA ASN A 259 -1.00 17.05 -16.13
C ASN A 259 -2.23 17.70 -15.48
N ALA A 260 -3.08 16.91 -14.83
CA ALA A 260 -4.24 17.40 -14.10
C ALA A 260 -3.82 18.33 -12.93
N ILE A 261 -2.83 17.93 -12.13
CA ILE A 261 -2.35 18.71 -11.00
C ILE A 261 -1.69 20.01 -11.45
N VAL A 262 -0.91 20.00 -12.54
CA VAL A 262 -0.36 21.24 -13.10
C VAL A 262 -1.47 22.21 -13.48
N LYS A 263 -2.53 21.72 -14.13
CA LYS A 263 -3.69 22.53 -14.48
C LYS A 263 -4.42 23.04 -13.24
N LEU A 264 -4.68 22.18 -12.26
CA LEU A 264 -5.31 22.53 -10.98
C LEU A 264 -4.48 23.57 -10.20
N PHE A 265 -3.15 23.47 -10.24
CA PHE A 265 -2.27 24.44 -9.60
C PHE A 265 -2.38 25.81 -10.28
N ILE A 266 -2.35 25.85 -11.61
CA ILE A 266 -2.52 27.10 -12.37
C ILE A 266 -3.92 27.68 -12.16
N ASP A 267 -4.96 26.86 -12.13
CA ASP A 267 -6.33 27.30 -11.87
C ASP A 267 -6.48 27.81 -10.42
N ALA A 268 -5.83 27.19 -9.44
CA ALA A 268 -5.79 27.67 -8.05
C ALA A 268 -5.06 29.03 -7.93
N LEU A 269 -3.98 29.22 -8.71
CA LEU A 269 -3.26 30.48 -8.77
C LEU A 269 -4.11 31.61 -9.40
N THR A 270 -4.77 31.33 -10.53
CA THR A 270 -5.37 32.36 -11.41
C THR A 270 -6.88 32.55 -11.26
N LYS A 271 -7.64 31.48 -11.03
CA LYS A 271 -9.11 31.48 -10.99
C LYS A 271 -9.69 31.23 -9.59
N GLY A 272 -8.93 30.54 -8.72
CA GLY A 272 -9.41 30.13 -7.41
C GLY A 272 -10.35 28.93 -7.47
N GLY A 273 -11.06 28.65 -6.37
CA GLY A 273 -11.99 27.52 -6.26
C GLY A 273 -13.31 27.70 -7.03
N PRO A 274 -14.12 26.63 -7.15
CA PRO A 274 -15.43 26.71 -7.81
C PRO A 274 -16.29 27.77 -7.12
N SER A 275 -16.80 28.73 -7.89
CA SER A 275 -17.52 29.95 -7.43
C SER A 275 -16.65 31.10 -6.90
N GLY A 276 -15.33 31.09 -7.14
CA GLY A 276 -14.43 32.16 -6.71
C GLY A 276 -14.03 32.08 -5.22
N THR A 277 -14.34 30.95 -4.58
CA THR A 277 -14.00 30.63 -3.19
C THR A 277 -13.33 29.25 -3.12
N PRO A 278 -12.09 29.13 -2.61
CA PRO A 278 -11.20 30.22 -2.18
C PRO A 278 -10.79 31.15 -3.33
N ARG A 279 -10.43 32.39 -3.00
CA ARG A 279 -9.97 33.39 -3.98
C ARG A 279 -8.68 32.93 -4.66
N PRO A 280 -8.39 33.39 -5.90
CA PRO A 280 -7.13 33.10 -6.56
C PRO A 280 -5.93 33.46 -5.67
N ILE A 281 -4.94 32.58 -5.61
CA ILE A 281 -3.75 32.79 -4.77
C ILE A 281 -2.97 34.02 -5.25
N GLU A 282 -2.96 34.32 -6.55
CA GLU A 282 -2.27 35.50 -7.12
C GLU A 282 -2.80 36.85 -6.60
N LEU A 283 -4.04 36.90 -6.09
CA LEU A 283 -4.58 38.12 -5.47
C LEU A 283 -3.81 38.52 -4.20
N ASN A 284 -3.22 37.53 -3.50
CA ASN A 284 -2.42 37.75 -2.31
C ASN A 284 -0.96 38.10 -2.62
N SER A 285 -0.58 38.32 -3.89
CA SER A 285 0.80 38.64 -4.31
C SER A 285 1.40 39.89 -3.64
N HIS A 286 0.58 40.78 -3.08
CA HIS A 286 1.00 41.93 -2.29
C HIS A 286 1.57 41.56 -0.91
N ASP A 287 1.22 40.39 -0.38
CA ASP A 287 1.73 39.82 0.87
C ASP A 287 2.56 38.55 0.56
N PRO A 288 3.89 38.67 0.46
CA PRO A 288 4.80 37.58 0.10
C PRO A 288 4.70 36.37 1.02
N MET A 289 4.54 36.60 2.32
CA MET A 289 4.49 35.52 3.32
C MET A 289 3.23 34.69 3.14
N ARG A 290 2.09 35.37 2.97
CA ARG A 290 0.82 34.69 2.73
C ARG A 290 0.78 34.03 1.35
N TYR A 291 1.26 34.70 0.31
CA TYR A 291 1.30 34.16 -1.04
C TYR A 291 2.13 32.87 -1.13
N MET A 292 3.33 32.87 -0.55
CA MET A 292 4.19 31.67 -0.49
C MET A 292 3.62 30.60 0.43
N GLY A 293 3.06 31.00 1.57
CA GLY A 293 2.36 30.10 2.49
C GLY A 293 1.20 29.38 1.82
N ASP A 294 0.34 30.09 1.09
CA ASP A 294 -0.82 29.55 0.37
C ASP A 294 -0.37 28.59 -0.75
N MET A 295 0.68 28.91 -1.51
CA MET A 295 1.25 28.01 -2.53
C MET A 295 1.79 26.70 -1.94
N LEU A 296 2.57 26.78 -0.85
CA LEU A 296 3.16 25.61 -0.21
C LEU A 296 2.11 24.78 0.55
N ALA A 297 1.12 25.44 1.17
CA ALA A 297 -0.02 24.78 1.79
C ALA A 297 -0.86 24.02 0.76
N TRP A 298 -1.10 24.63 -0.42
CA TRP A 298 -1.78 23.95 -1.52
C TRP A 298 -1.04 22.69 -1.95
N ILE A 299 0.29 22.76 -2.13
CA ILE A 299 1.10 21.58 -2.48
C ILE A 299 1.01 20.51 -1.39
N HIS A 300 1.12 20.89 -0.11
CA HIS A 300 1.00 19.95 0.99
C HIS A 300 -0.38 19.28 1.03
N GLN A 301 -1.46 20.03 0.81
CA GLN A 301 -2.82 19.48 0.74
C GLN A 301 -2.99 18.54 -0.46
N THR A 302 -2.53 18.95 -1.64
CA THR A 302 -2.57 18.11 -2.86
C THR A 302 -1.74 16.84 -2.69
N THR A 303 -0.59 16.92 -2.01
CA THR A 303 0.23 15.76 -1.67
C THR A 303 -0.54 14.78 -0.80
N ALA A 304 -1.32 15.27 0.18
CA ALA A 304 -2.16 14.43 1.02
C ALA A 304 -3.31 13.77 0.23
N SER A 305 -4.02 14.52 -0.61
CA SER A 305 -5.13 13.99 -1.41
C SER A 305 -4.65 12.97 -2.44
N GLU A 306 -3.53 13.19 -3.13
CA GLU A 306 -2.98 12.20 -4.08
C GLU A 306 -2.52 10.92 -3.38
N ASN A 307 -1.98 11.04 -2.17
CA ASN A 307 -1.62 9.87 -1.38
C ASN A 307 -2.86 9.04 -1.02
N GLU A 308 -3.97 9.70 -0.65
CA GLU A 308 -5.24 9.03 -0.40
C GLU A 308 -5.82 8.37 -1.67
N PHE A 309 -5.75 9.05 -2.81
CA PHE A 309 -6.16 8.48 -4.10
C PHE A 309 -5.34 7.24 -4.48
N LEU A 310 -4.00 7.31 -4.40
CA LEU A 310 -3.14 6.16 -4.64
C LEU A 310 -3.47 5.00 -3.67
N ARG A 311 -3.69 5.29 -2.39
CA ARG A 311 -4.10 4.25 -1.41
C ARG A 311 -5.46 3.63 -1.72
N SER A 312 -6.41 4.40 -2.23
CA SER A 312 -7.72 3.90 -2.66
C SER A 312 -7.62 3.02 -3.90
N LEU A 313 -6.81 3.41 -4.88
CA LEU A 313 -6.50 2.61 -6.08
C LEU A 313 -5.84 1.29 -5.69
N PHE A 314 -4.91 1.33 -4.74
CA PHE A 314 -4.22 0.14 -4.25
C PHE A 314 -4.92 -0.59 -3.09
N ARG A 315 -6.20 -0.29 -2.79
CA ARG A 315 -6.92 -0.84 -1.64
C ARG A 315 -6.95 -2.37 -1.57
N LYS A 316 -6.90 -3.06 -2.72
CA LYS A 316 -6.93 -4.53 -2.82
C LYS A 316 -5.55 -5.20 -2.66
N PHE A 317 -4.47 -4.41 -2.58
CA PHE A 317 -3.08 -4.88 -2.44
C PHE A 317 -2.59 -4.98 -0.99
N LYS A 318 -3.49 -5.28 -0.04
CA LYS A 318 -3.14 -5.35 1.37
C LYS A 318 -1.97 -6.32 1.56
N GLU A 319 -0.85 -5.78 2.08
CA GLU A 319 0.34 -6.50 2.60
C GLU A 319 1.56 -6.71 1.69
N ASN A 320 1.88 -5.79 0.77
CA ASN A 320 3.22 -5.75 0.16
C ASN A 320 4.04 -4.55 0.68
N SER A 321 5.23 -4.80 1.27
CA SER A 321 6.19 -3.74 1.64
C SER A 321 6.60 -2.87 0.45
N ASP A 322 6.63 -3.47 -0.75
CA ASP A 322 6.95 -2.78 -1.99
C ASP A 322 5.87 -1.76 -2.40
N LEU A 323 4.62 -1.93 -1.93
CA LEU A 323 3.51 -1.07 -2.28
C LEU A 323 3.71 0.36 -1.76
N GLU A 324 4.15 0.51 -0.52
CA GLU A 324 4.40 1.82 0.08
C GLU A 324 5.54 2.55 -0.66
N SER A 325 6.53 1.80 -1.15
CA SER A 325 7.61 2.33 -1.98
C SER A 325 7.11 2.79 -3.35
N THR A 326 6.20 2.01 -3.98
CA THR A 326 5.57 2.34 -5.26
C THR A 326 4.68 3.55 -5.13
N ILE A 327 3.85 3.64 -4.08
CA ILE A 327 3.01 4.80 -3.79
C ILE A 327 3.88 6.06 -3.68
N LYS A 328 4.95 6.01 -2.89
CA LYS A 328 5.85 7.17 -2.72
C LYS A 328 6.57 7.55 -4.01
N LYS A 329 6.93 6.58 -4.87
CA LYS A 329 7.52 6.84 -6.20
C LYS A 329 6.51 7.50 -7.14
N SER A 330 5.32 6.91 -7.29
CA SER A 330 4.23 7.44 -8.11
C SER A 330 3.83 8.85 -7.68
N LEU A 331 3.70 9.08 -6.38
CA LEU A 331 3.39 10.40 -5.82
C LEU A 331 4.46 11.44 -6.20
N GLY A 332 5.74 11.05 -6.17
CA GLY A 332 6.84 11.91 -6.64
C GLY A 332 6.67 12.29 -8.10
N THR A 333 6.51 11.30 -9.00
CA THR A 333 6.32 11.53 -10.44
C THR A 333 5.11 12.41 -10.77
N ILE A 334 4.04 12.27 -9.98
CA ILE A 334 2.82 13.08 -10.11
C ILE A 334 3.10 14.55 -9.74
N LEU A 335 3.83 14.80 -8.65
CA LEU A 335 4.12 16.13 -8.15
C LEU A 335 5.24 16.86 -8.90
N ASP A 336 6.13 16.13 -9.60
CA ASP A 336 7.22 16.71 -10.41
C ASP A 336 6.72 17.75 -11.42
N GLY A 337 5.48 17.62 -11.91
CA GLY A 337 4.88 18.60 -12.83
C GLY A 337 4.78 20.02 -12.27
N VAL A 338 4.61 20.17 -10.95
CA VAL A 338 4.38 21.48 -10.29
C VAL A 338 5.69 22.19 -9.96
N CYS A 339 6.80 21.46 -9.87
CA CYS A 339 8.11 21.96 -9.42
C CYS A 339 8.57 23.20 -10.19
N ARG A 340 8.45 23.18 -11.54
CA ARG A 340 8.88 24.31 -12.38
C ARG A 340 8.03 25.56 -12.14
N ALA A 341 6.71 25.40 -12.06
CA ALA A 341 5.80 26.53 -11.83
C ALA A 341 6.02 27.14 -10.44
N LEU A 342 6.17 26.30 -9.41
CA LEU A 342 6.49 26.73 -8.06
C LEU A 342 7.82 27.50 -8.02
N ARG A 343 8.88 26.93 -8.61
CA ARG A 343 10.23 27.52 -8.60
C ARG A 343 10.23 28.92 -9.19
N VAL A 344 9.69 29.10 -10.40
CA VAL A 344 9.65 30.41 -11.07
C VAL A 344 8.91 31.45 -10.22
N ARG A 345 7.78 31.08 -9.61
CA ARG A 345 6.99 32.01 -8.79
C ARG A 345 7.69 32.36 -7.48
N ILE A 346 8.31 31.38 -6.80
CA ILE A 346 9.07 31.68 -5.58
C ILE A 346 10.28 32.54 -5.89
N GLU A 347 11.05 32.23 -6.94
CA GLU A 347 12.20 33.05 -7.37
C GLU A 347 11.78 34.50 -7.66
N GLN A 348 10.64 34.72 -8.32
CA GLN A 348 10.08 36.07 -8.55
C GLN A 348 9.76 36.80 -7.24
N VAL A 349 9.18 36.11 -6.26
CA VAL A 349 8.89 36.70 -4.95
C VAL A 349 10.19 37.06 -4.24
N LEU A 350 11.16 36.14 -4.20
CA LEU A 350 12.44 36.35 -3.50
C LEU A 350 13.22 37.57 -4.00
N VAL A 351 13.19 37.87 -5.30
CA VAL A 351 13.88 39.05 -5.87
C VAL A 351 13.28 40.38 -5.39
N SER A 352 11.99 40.40 -5.05
CA SER A 352 11.27 41.63 -4.67
C SER A 352 11.36 41.99 -3.19
N GLN A 353 11.93 41.11 -2.36
CA GLN A 353 11.83 41.20 -0.90
C GLN A 353 13.15 41.57 -0.21
N HIS A 354 13.04 42.03 1.04
CA HIS A 354 14.17 42.51 1.85
C HIS A 354 14.27 41.78 3.19
N ASP A 355 15.53 41.56 3.61
CA ASP A 355 16.03 41.10 4.91
C ASP A 355 15.07 40.25 5.77
N THR A 356 14.26 40.87 6.63
CA THR A 356 13.44 40.16 7.64
C THR A 356 12.38 39.26 7.00
N THR A 357 11.84 39.68 5.85
CA THR A 357 10.85 38.90 5.10
C THR A 357 11.49 37.70 4.41
N LEU A 358 12.68 37.86 3.82
CA LEU A 358 13.44 36.77 3.20
C LEU A 358 13.77 35.67 4.21
N TYR A 359 14.09 36.06 5.45
CA TYR A 359 14.36 35.10 6.51
C TYR A 359 13.12 34.32 6.94
N LYS A 360 11.99 35.01 7.16
CA LYS A 360 10.71 34.39 7.49
C LYS A 360 10.25 33.43 6.37
N ILE A 361 10.43 33.82 5.12
CA ILE A 361 10.18 32.99 3.93
C ILE A 361 11.07 31.73 3.95
N SER A 362 12.36 31.89 4.22
CA SER A 362 13.31 30.77 4.27
C SER A 362 12.88 29.73 5.32
N ASN A 363 12.46 30.19 6.49
CA ASN A 363 11.96 29.30 7.56
C ASN A 363 10.65 28.59 7.17
N LEU A 364 9.75 29.28 6.46
CA LEU A 364 8.52 28.70 5.95
C LEU A 364 8.81 27.59 4.93
N ILE A 365 9.72 27.84 3.98
CA ILE A 365 10.15 26.81 3.01
C ILE A 365 10.75 25.61 3.74
N LYS A 366 11.64 25.84 4.72
CA LYS A 366 12.27 24.78 5.52
C LYS A 366 11.24 23.92 6.27
N PHE A 367 10.19 24.53 6.81
CA PHE A 367 9.10 23.82 7.47
C PHE A 367 8.31 22.93 6.50
N PHE A 368 7.95 23.45 5.32
CA PHE A 368 7.24 22.67 4.31
C PHE A 368 8.11 21.58 3.69
N ASP A 369 9.40 21.85 3.46
CA ASP A 369 10.37 20.84 3.03
C ASP A 369 10.42 19.66 4.01
N PHE A 370 10.57 19.94 5.31
CA PHE A 370 10.53 18.91 6.34
C PHE A 370 9.20 18.12 6.36
N THR A 371 8.07 18.81 6.26
CA THR A 371 6.74 18.20 6.31
C THR A 371 6.47 17.30 5.09
N ILE A 372 6.83 17.77 3.89
CA ILE A 372 6.67 17.04 2.63
C ILE A 372 7.62 15.84 2.59
N ARG A 373 8.86 15.99 3.06
CA ARG A 373 9.86 14.91 3.10
C ARG A 373 9.44 13.71 3.97
N GLN A 374 8.57 13.90 4.96
CA GLN A 374 7.99 12.79 5.73
C GLN A 374 7.01 11.93 4.91
N LYS A 375 6.37 12.51 3.89
CA LYS A 375 5.31 11.85 3.10
C LYS A 375 5.82 11.29 1.76
N ILE A 376 6.92 11.83 1.24
CA ILE A 376 7.48 11.49 -0.08
C ILE A 376 8.83 10.77 0.08
N ASN A 377 9.28 10.03 -0.94
CA ASN A 377 10.65 9.53 -1.00
C ASN A 377 11.66 10.69 -1.13
N GLU A 378 12.84 10.53 -0.51
CA GLU A 378 13.90 11.54 -0.50
C GLU A 378 14.49 11.85 -1.89
N SER A 379 14.26 10.99 -2.88
CA SER A 379 14.82 11.09 -4.24
C SER A 379 13.93 11.83 -5.25
N CYS A 380 12.81 12.42 -4.82
CA CYS A 380 11.87 13.11 -5.70
C CYS A 380 12.37 14.51 -6.10
N GLU A 381 12.07 14.95 -7.32
CA GLU A 381 12.44 16.27 -7.84
C GLU A 381 11.83 17.39 -6.98
N LEU A 382 10.62 17.20 -6.45
CA LEU A 382 9.99 18.18 -5.55
C LEU A 382 10.84 18.47 -4.31
N VAL A 383 11.37 17.43 -3.65
CA VAL A 383 12.22 17.61 -2.44
C VAL A 383 13.52 18.31 -2.82
N GLN A 384 14.11 17.98 -3.97
CA GLN A 384 15.30 18.67 -4.47
C GLN A 384 15.00 20.14 -4.77
N THR A 385 13.89 20.44 -5.45
CA THR A 385 13.51 21.82 -5.79
C THR A 385 13.21 22.65 -4.55
N LEU A 386 12.54 22.09 -3.52
CA LEU A 386 12.31 22.77 -2.24
C LEU A 386 13.63 23.04 -1.50
N SER A 387 14.55 22.07 -1.47
CA SER A 387 15.89 22.26 -0.91
C SER A 387 16.67 23.34 -1.67
N ASP A 388 16.64 23.34 -2.99
CA ASP A 388 17.31 24.35 -3.82
C ASP A 388 16.73 25.75 -3.59
N ILE A 389 15.40 25.86 -3.52
CA ILE A 389 14.69 27.11 -3.24
C ILE A 389 15.01 27.61 -1.82
N TYR A 390 15.08 26.71 -0.83
CA TYR A 390 15.53 27.05 0.52
C TYR A 390 16.96 27.61 0.50
N GLN A 391 17.89 26.90 -0.14
CA GLN A 391 19.28 27.34 -0.24
C GLN A 391 19.41 28.69 -0.96
N LEU A 392 18.64 28.91 -2.02
CA LEU A 392 18.61 30.18 -2.73
C LEU A 392 18.08 31.31 -1.82
N SER A 393 16.94 31.08 -1.16
CA SER A 393 16.32 32.04 -0.25
C SER A 393 17.28 32.42 0.89
N TYR A 394 17.94 31.43 1.50
CA TYR A 394 18.89 31.66 2.58
C TYR A 394 20.15 32.40 2.10
N LYS A 395 20.68 32.07 0.91
CA LYS A 395 21.80 32.80 0.30
C LYS A 395 21.45 34.24 -0.03
N MET A 396 20.24 34.49 -0.56
CA MET A 396 19.75 35.84 -0.83
C MET A 396 19.59 36.64 0.45
N PHE A 397 19.07 36.03 1.52
CA PHE A 397 19.02 36.64 2.85
C PHE A 397 20.42 37.03 3.36
N LEU A 398 21.38 36.10 3.33
CA LEU A 398 22.75 36.40 3.77
C LEU A 398 23.41 37.48 2.92
N ASN A 399 23.17 37.49 1.61
CA ASN A 399 23.70 38.53 0.74
C ASN A 399 23.06 39.89 1.03
N SER A 400 21.75 39.93 1.23
CA SER A 400 21.03 41.16 1.60
C SER A 400 21.55 41.72 2.94
N LEU A 401 21.78 40.83 3.91
CA LEU A 401 22.39 41.17 5.20
C LEU A 401 23.83 41.70 5.06
N ASN A 402 24.63 41.08 4.19
CA ASN A 402 25.99 41.57 3.89
C ASN A 402 25.95 42.95 3.22
N ILE A 403 25.02 43.17 2.28
CA ILE A 403 24.85 44.48 1.61
C ILE A 403 24.43 45.54 2.64
N HIS A 404 23.52 45.21 3.54
CA HIS A 404 23.15 46.08 4.66
C HIS A 404 24.37 46.40 5.54
N ALA A 405 25.14 45.37 5.92
CA ALA A 405 26.35 45.52 6.71
C ALA A 405 27.42 46.38 6.02
N THR A 406 27.62 46.25 4.70
CA THR A 406 28.55 47.11 3.96
C THR A 406 28.06 48.54 3.85
N ARG A 407 26.74 48.77 3.68
CA ARG A 407 26.17 50.13 3.63
C ARG A 407 26.35 50.88 4.95
N LEU A 408 26.28 50.18 6.08
CA LEU A 408 26.57 50.75 7.39
C LEU A 408 27.99 51.34 7.47
N LEU A 409 28.95 50.78 6.74
CA LEU A 409 30.33 51.29 6.70
C LEU A 409 30.51 52.46 5.74
N GLU A 410 29.61 52.66 4.76
CA GLU A 410 29.70 53.73 3.76
C GLU A 410 29.17 55.08 4.28
N LYS A 411 28.20 55.07 5.21
CA LYS A 411 27.54 56.27 5.74
C LYS A 411 27.78 56.43 7.24
N VAL A 412 29.03 56.71 7.62
CA VAL A 412 29.38 56.90 9.02
C VAL A 412 29.12 58.35 9.45
N GLU A 413 28.03 58.58 10.17
CA GLU A 413 27.75 59.86 10.83
C GLU A 413 28.53 59.99 12.16
N PRO A 414 29.03 61.19 12.51
CA PRO A 414 29.66 61.40 13.81
C PRO A 414 28.62 61.23 14.92
N PRO A 415 29.04 60.75 16.11
CA PRO A 415 28.12 60.51 17.21
C PRO A 415 27.54 61.81 17.76
N ASN A 416 26.30 61.71 18.25
CA ASN A 416 25.61 62.84 18.90
C ASN A 416 26.34 63.27 20.18
N ASN A 417 26.11 64.52 20.62
CA ASN A 417 26.70 65.08 21.85
C ASN A 417 26.39 64.27 23.13
N GLU A 418 25.38 63.40 23.09
CA GLU A 418 25.02 62.49 24.19
C GLU A 418 25.80 61.16 24.18
N LEU A 419 26.68 60.95 23.19
CA LEU A 419 27.50 59.74 23.01
C LEU A 419 26.68 58.43 23.00
N LEU A 420 25.47 58.50 22.45
CA LEU A 420 24.56 57.38 22.24
C LEU A 420 24.78 56.75 20.87
N PRO A 421 24.45 55.45 20.69
CA PRO A 421 24.55 54.80 19.40
C PRO A 421 23.69 55.51 18.33
N ASN A 422 24.26 55.66 17.14
CA ASN A 422 23.62 56.30 15.98
C ASN A 422 22.27 55.63 15.63
N GLU A 423 21.37 56.38 14.99
CA GLU A 423 20.05 55.85 14.60
C GLU A 423 20.16 54.62 13.69
N GLU A 424 21.10 54.62 12.72
CA GLU A 424 21.35 53.47 11.84
C GLU A 424 21.84 52.22 12.60
N PHE A 425 22.60 52.42 13.68
CA PHE A 425 23.03 51.35 14.58
C PHE A 425 21.84 50.75 15.34
N ARG A 426 20.96 51.60 15.89
CA ARG A 426 19.75 51.18 16.59
C ARG A 426 18.75 50.47 15.69
N GLN A 427 18.58 50.95 14.45
CA GLN A 427 17.73 50.30 13.45
C GLN A 427 18.26 48.91 13.09
N THR A 428 19.57 48.77 12.89
CA THR A 428 20.20 47.47 12.62
C THR A 428 20.03 46.51 13.79
N LEU A 429 20.21 46.97 15.04
CA LEU A 429 19.93 46.15 16.23
C LEU A 429 18.47 45.69 16.28
N SER A 430 17.52 46.58 15.97
CA SER A 430 16.10 46.22 15.92
C SER A 430 15.80 45.18 14.83
N LEU A 431 16.47 45.26 13.68
CA LEU A 431 16.33 44.30 12.59
C LEU A 431 16.85 42.91 12.98
N ILE A 432 18.03 42.83 13.61
CA ILE A 432 18.57 41.56 14.13
C ILE A 432 17.62 40.97 15.19
N LYS A 433 17.06 41.83 16.05
CA LYS A 433 16.09 41.41 17.07
C LYS A 433 14.85 40.78 16.44
N GLU A 434 14.30 41.41 15.40
CA GLU A 434 13.17 40.85 14.68
C GLU A 434 13.49 39.50 14.01
N ILE A 435 14.71 39.35 13.46
CA ILE A 435 15.18 38.09 12.87
C ILE A 435 15.22 36.98 13.93
N PHE A 436 15.85 37.24 15.09
CA PHE A 436 15.95 36.24 16.16
C PHE A 436 14.61 35.92 16.81
N ASP A 437 13.74 36.91 17.01
CA ASP A 437 12.39 36.70 17.51
C ASP A 437 11.58 35.82 16.53
N SER A 438 11.72 36.06 15.21
CA SER A 438 11.08 35.21 14.20
C SER A 438 11.63 33.77 14.18
N TYR A 439 12.89 33.60 14.57
CA TYR A 439 13.54 32.29 14.58
C TYR A 439 13.19 31.44 15.81
N SER A 440 13.06 32.08 16.97
CA SER A 440 12.65 31.43 18.23
C SER A 440 11.29 30.72 18.08
N ASN A 441 10.41 31.30 17.26
CA ASN A 441 9.09 30.76 16.95
C ASN A 441 9.09 29.67 15.87
N SER A 442 10.24 29.36 15.24
CA SER A 442 10.34 28.36 14.17
C SER A 442 10.51 26.93 14.69
N VAL A 443 9.89 25.95 14.01
CA VAL A 443 9.89 24.52 14.37
C VAL A 443 11.16 23.79 13.91
N VAL A 444 12.27 24.50 13.72
CA VAL A 444 13.52 23.93 13.17
C VAL A 444 14.32 23.13 14.22
N SER A 445 15.06 22.10 13.78
CA SER A 445 15.96 21.29 14.61
C SER A 445 17.05 22.12 15.31
N VAL A 446 17.32 21.83 16.59
CA VAL A 446 18.20 22.60 17.49
C VAL A 446 19.64 22.75 16.98
N ASN A 447 20.19 21.76 16.25
CA ASN A 447 21.57 21.83 15.78
C ASN A 447 21.74 22.79 14.60
N THR A 448 20.85 22.75 13.61
CA THR A 448 20.83 23.74 12.53
C THR A 448 20.58 25.16 13.04
N LYS A 449 19.91 25.29 14.20
CA LYS A 449 19.70 26.59 14.83
C LYS A 449 21.00 27.28 15.23
N LYS A 450 21.93 26.54 15.82
CA LYS A 450 23.20 27.08 16.30
C LYS A 450 24.06 27.64 15.17
N ASP A 451 24.18 26.89 14.09
CA ASP A 451 25.04 27.28 12.96
C ASP A 451 24.50 28.52 12.24
N ASP A 452 23.17 28.59 12.03
CA ASP A 452 22.50 29.76 11.45
C ASP A 452 22.70 31.01 12.33
N TYR A 453 22.57 30.89 13.66
CA TYR A 453 22.81 31.99 14.61
C TYR A 453 24.24 32.52 14.49
N ILE A 454 25.24 31.65 14.56
CA ILE A 454 26.65 32.05 14.51
C ILE A 454 26.94 32.78 13.21
N GLN A 455 26.44 32.26 12.08
CA GLN A 455 26.65 32.86 10.76
C GLN A 455 26.02 34.26 10.63
N ILE A 456 24.79 34.45 11.13
CA ILE A 456 24.12 35.76 11.13
C ILE A 456 24.86 36.75 12.05
N LEU A 457 25.28 36.30 13.22
CA LEU A 457 26.01 37.12 14.20
C LEU A 457 27.38 37.56 13.65
N ASP A 458 28.12 36.66 13.03
CA ASP A 458 29.42 36.97 12.41
C ASP A 458 29.29 37.96 11.25
N CYS A 459 28.22 37.87 10.47
CA CYS A 459 27.94 38.77 9.36
C CYS A 459 27.71 40.22 9.81
N VAL A 460 27.05 40.44 10.95
CA VAL A 460 26.56 41.79 11.32
C VAL A 460 27.31 42.42 12.48
N ILE A 461 27.70 41.66 13.51
CA ILE A 461 28.32 42.24 14.71
C ILE A 461 29.65 42.90 14.38
N GLU A 462 30.49 42.25 13.57
CA GLU A 462 31.82 42.77 13.25
C GLU A 462 31.73 44.09 12.46
N PRO A 463 30.91 44.20 11.38
CA PRO A 463 30.63 45.48 10.74
C PRO A 463 30.03 46.55 11.65
N MET A 464 29.16 46.19 12.59
CA MET A 464 28.60 47.14 13.55
C MET A 464 29.65 47.70 14.51
N LEU A 465 30.57 46.86 15.00
CA LEU A 465 31.70 47.29 15.82
C LEU A 465 32.67 48.18 15.03
N GLN A 466 32.91 47.84 13.76
CA GLN A 466 33.72 48.66 12.86
C GLN A 466 33.05 50.02 12.55
N MET A 467 31.74 50.06 12.36
CA MET A 467 31.01 51.32 12.20
C MET A 467 31.14 52.19 13.47
N ALA A 468 31.00 51.58 14.65
CA ALA A 468 31.18 52.28 15.92
C ALA A 468 32.62 52.81 16.08
N SER A 469 33.64 52.06 15.67
CA SER A 469 35.03 52.52 15.76
C SER A 469 35.31 53.65 14.79
N LEU A 470 34.88 53.54 13.53
CA LEU A 470 35.02 54.59 12.51
C LEU A 470 34.32 55.88 12.92
N SER A 471 33.13 55.79 13.52
CA SER A 471 32.39 56.95 14.05
C SER A 471 33.18 57.66 15.16
N ALA A 472 33.98 56.90 15.92
CA ALA A 472 34.65 57.37 17.12
C ALA A 472 36.09 57.89 16.87
N ILE A 473 36.64 57.76 15.66
CA ILE A 473 38.03 58.17 15.34
C ILE A 473 38.29 59.65 15.63
N ASN A 474 37.31 60.50 15.37
CA ASN A 474 37.46 61.95 15.51
C ASN A 474 37.16 62.47 16.93
N LEU A 475 36.83 61.58 17.88
CA LEU A 475 36.52 61.93 19.26
C LEU A 475 37.77 61.89 20.16
N PRO A 476 37.81 62.69 21.24
CA PRO A 476 38.83 62.55 22.27
C PRO A 476 38.70 61.20 22.99
N VAL A 477 39.81 60.73 23.58
CA VAL A 477 39.95 59.37 24.17
C VAL A 477 38.80 59.01 25.15
N ILE A 478 38.37 59.98 25.96
CA ILE A 478 37.29 59.80 26.94
C ILE A 478 35.93 59.64 26.24
N ASP A 479 35.61 60.52 25.29
CA ASP A 479 34.33 60.48 24.56
C ASP A 479 34.26 59.22 23.67
N MET A 480 35.39 58.86 23.04
CA MET A 480 35.53 57.64 22.24
C MET A 480 35.23 56.39 23.07
N ALA A 481 35.84 56.27 24.26
CA ALA A 481 35.65 55.09 25.10
C ALA A 481 34.23 55.04 25.71
N VAL A 482 33.62 56.18 26.07
CA VAL A 482 32.22 56.22 26.53
C VAL A 482 31.24 55.82 25.41
N TYR A 483 31.42 56.37 24.21
CA TYR A 483 30.60 56.01 23.05
C TYR A 483 30.72 54.53 22.69
N MET A 484 31.94 54.01 22.66
CA MET A 484 32.19 52.60 22.34
C MET A 484 31.58 51.66 23.40
N ILE A 485 31.70 51.98 24.68
CA ILE A 485 31.03 51.22 25.75
C ILE A 485 29.52 51.23 25.57
N ASN A 486 28.91 52.37 25.24
CA ASN A 486 27.46 52.47 25.02
C ASN A 486 27.00 51.63 23.81
N CYS A 487 27.76 51.62 22.71
CA CYS A 487 27.50 50.80 21.52
C CYS A 487 27.65 49.31 21.81
N ILE A 488 28.75 48.89 22.41
CA ILE A 488 29.01 47.48 22.74
C ILE A 488 28.00 46.98 23.78
N TYR A 489 27.68 47.79 24.79
CA TYR A 489 26.66 47.45 25.79
C TYR A 489 25.28 47.25 25.17
N SER A 490 24.92 48.06 24.16
CA SER A 490 23.66 47.91 23.44
C SER A 490 23.57 46.59 22.67
N ILE A 491 24.69 46.16 22.04
CA ILE A 491 24.78 44.84 21.40
C ILE A 491 24.72 43.73 22.46
N HIS A 492 25.51 43.83 23.53
CA HIS A 492 25.60 42.83 24.61
C HIS A 492 24.24 42.60 25.27
N SER A 493 23.54 43.69 25.64
CA SER A 493 22.20 43.62 26.24
C SER A 493 21.20 42.91 25.33
N MET A 494 21.28 43.11 24.02
CA MET A 494 20.39 42.46 23.06
C MET A 494 20.70 40.96 22.94
N LEU A 495 21.99 40.61 22.79
CA LEU A 495 22.42 39.22 22.65
C LEU A 495 22.20 38.37 23.89
N SER A 496 22.26 38.98 25.09
CA SER A 496 22.03 38.30 26.37
C SER A 496 20.64 37.65 26.49
N LEU A 497 19.69 38.05 25.65
CA LEU A 497 18.33 37.51 25.62
C LEU A 497 18.21 36.19 24.82
N TYR A 498 19.25 35.80 24.09
CA TYR A 498 19.21 34.67 23.16
C TYR A 498 20.22 33.57 23.53
N GLU A 499 19.79 32.32 23.43
CA GLU A 499 20.63 31.14 23.65
C GLU A 499 21.75 31.05 22.59
N TYR A 500 22.89 30.45 22.94
CA TYR A 500 24.04 30.19 22.05
C TYR A 500 24.90 31.42 21.68
N THR A 501 24.76 32.54 22.38
CA THR A 501 25.53 33.77 22.16
C THR A 501 26.74 33.94 23.09
N ASP A 502 26.92 33.05 24.07
CA ASP A 502 27.98 33.09 25.10
C ASP A 502 29.39 33.43 24.58
N PRO A 503 29.94 32.78 23.54
CA PRO A 503 31.31 33.07 23.09
C PRO A 503 31.45 34.47 22.47
N LYS A 504 30.36 35.05 21.96
CA LYS A 504 30.34 36.43 21.47
C LYS A 504 30.17 37.40 22.63
N LEU A 505 29.33 37.08 23.61
CA LEU A 505 29.16 37.88 24.83
C LEU A 505 30.49 38.02 25.58
N GLU A 506 31.26 36.95 25.77
CA GLU A 506 32.58 36.99 26.41
C GLU A 506 33.55 37.93 25.68
N LYS A 507 33.56 37.91 24.34
CA LYS A 507 34.38 38.82 23.54
C LYS A 507 33.97 40.29 23.70
N LEU A 508 32.67 40.56 23.71
CA LEU A 508 32.14 41.91 23.89
C LEU A 508 32.41 42.42 25.31
N GLU A 509 32.30 41.56 26.33
CA GLU A 509 32.65 41.91 27.72
C GLU A 509 34.13 42.25 27.87
N ALA A 510 35.02 41.49 27.24
CA ALA A 510 36.45 41.79 27.25
C ALA A 510 36.76 43.14 26.59
N GLN A 511 36.06 43.50 25.51
CA GLN A 511 36.19 44.82 24.87
C GLN A 511 35.64 45.95 25.76
N ILE A 512 34.49 45.75 26.42
CA ILE A 512 33.96 46.70 27.41
C ILE A 512 34.99 46.91 28.53
N GLU A 513 35.61 45.84 29.04
CA GLU A 513 36.60 45.92 30.11
C GLU A 513 37.85 46.71 29.68
N ALA A 514 38.37 46.50 28.47
CA ALA A 514 39.51 47.25 27.95
C ALA A 514 39.24 48.76 27.82
N HIS A 515 38.06 49.15 27.33
CA HIS A 515 37.66 50.56 27.28
C HIS A 515 37.40 51.14 28.67
N LEU A 516 36.83 50.34 29.59
CA LEU A 516 36.61 50.73 30.98
C LEU A 516 37.95 50.97 31.70
N ASP A 517 38.95 50.13 31.47
CA ASP A 517 40.29 50.32 32.03
C ASP A 517 40.93 51.62 31.52
N THR A 518 40.77 51.93 30.23
CA THR A 518 41.23 53.20 29.64
C THR A 518 40.55 54.40 30.32
N LEU A 519 39.23 54.37 30.51
CA LEU A 519 38.49 55.42 31.22
C LEU A 519 38.90 55.54 32.69
N SER A 520 39.14 54.40 33.35
CA SER A 520 39.53 54.40 34.76
C SER A 520 40.91 55.03 34.97
N ASN A 521 41.84 54.80 34.04
CA ASN A 521 43.17 55.39 34.03
C ASN A 521 43.09 56.91 33.78
N GLU A 522 42.33 57.34 32.78
CA GLU A 522 42.12 58.77 32.49
C GLU A 522 41.44 59.49 33.67
N GLN A 523 40.46 58.86 34.32
CA GLN A 523 39.85 59.39 35.54
C GLN A 523 40.86 59.49 36.69
N GLY A 524 41.67 58.45 36.89
CA GLY A 524 42.74 58.45 37.88
C GLY A 524 43.73 59.60 37.64
N TYR A 525 44.16 59.79 36.38
CA TYR A 525 45.01 60.90 35.99
C TYR A 525 44.34 62.26 36.18
N PHE A 526 43.06 62.38 35.86
CA PHE A 526 42.30 63.62 36.05
C PHE A 526 42.20 63.98 37.54
N ILE A 527 41.87 63.03 38.41
CA ILE A 527 41.82 63.22 39.86
C ILE A 527 43.21 63.61 40.38
N LEU A 528 44.25 62.83 40.04
CA LEU A 528 45.63 63.08 40.50
C LEU A 528 46.19 64.42 39.99
N SER A 529 45.81 64.84 38.78
CA SER A 529 46.18 66.15 38.22
C SER A 529 45.50 67.29 38.97
N LYS A 530 44.21 67.16 39.31
CA LYS A 530 43.49 68.19 40.06
C LYS A 530 43.92 68.31 41.52
N THR A 531 44.46 67.23 42.09
CA THR A 531 45.02 67.22 43.44
C THR A 531 46.51 67.56 43.49
N ASP A 532 47.13 67.92 42.35
CA ASP A 532 48.58 68.16 42.19
C ASP A 532 49.47 67.00 42.72
N LEU A 533 48.92 65.78 42.73
CA LEU A 533 49.63 64.55 43.14
C LEU A 533 50.21 63.80 41.93
N LEU A 534 49.81 64.17 40.71
CA LEU A 534 50.25 63.53 39.48
C LEU A 534 51.76 63.68 39.24
N ASP A 535 52.30 64.89 39.46
CA ASP A 535 53.73 65.14 39.27
C ASP A 535 54.55 64.43 40.35
N ALA A 536 54.05 64.39 41.58
CA ALA A 536 54.65 63.61 42.66
C ALA A 536 54.66 62.10 42.32
N TYR A 537 53.54 61.57 41.83
CA TYR A 537 53.40 60.18 41.43
C TYR A 537 54.35 59.80 40.28
N LYS A 538 54.47 60.64 39.24
CA LYS A 538 55.40 60.43 38.11
C LYS A 538 56.86 60.47 38.54
N ILE A 539 57.21 61.39 39.44
CA ILE A 539 58.57 61.49 39.99
C ILE A 539 58.90 60.23 40.81
N ILE A 540 57.96 59.69 41.57
CA ILE A 540 58.15 58.45 42.35
C ILE A 540 58.27 57.22 41.44
N GLN A 541 57.46 57.10 40.40
CA GLN A 541 57.56 55.98 39.45
C GLN A 541 58.85 56.00 38.61
N GLY A 542 59.35 57.19 38.26
CA GLY A 542 60.60 57.38 37.52
C GLY A 542 61.85 57.46 38.40
N HIS A 543 61.72 57.30 39.73
CA HIS A 543 62.85 57.38 40.66
C HIS A 543 63.53 56.01 40.74
N ASP A 544 64.76 55.95 40.22
CA ASP A 544 65.64 54.81 40.44
C ASP A 544 66.54 55.08 41.64
N LYS A 545 66.33 54.31 42.73
CA LYS A 545 66.94 54.51 44.05
C LYS A 545 68.48 54.61 44.02
N LYS A 546 69.11 54.08 42.98
CA LYS A 546 70.58 54.01 42.85
C LYS A 546 71.22 55.25 42.23
N THR A 547 70.47 56.12 41.54
CA THR A 547 71.08 57.12 40.63
C THR A 547 70.80 58.58 41.04
N ARG A 548 69.79 58.85 41.88
CA ARG A 548 69.31 60.23 42.16
C ARG A 548 69.23 60.66 43.63
N GLY A 549 69.69 59.84 44.58
CA GLY A 549 69.68 60.19 46.01
C GLY A 549 68.27 60.31 46.62
N PRO A 550 68.15 60.76 47.89
CA PRO A 550 66.89 60.76 48.64
C PRO A 550 65.84 61.71 48.03
N LEU A 551 64.57 61.28 48.03
CA LEU A 551 63.47 61.98 47.33
C LEU A 551 63.23 63.44 47.79
N VAL A 552 63.67 63.82 49.00
CA VAL A 552 63.57 65.20 49.53
C VAL A 552 64.34 66.22 48.68
N ASN A 553 65.41 65.82 47.97
CA ASN A 553 66.25 66.73 47.20
C ASN A 553 65.79 66.92 45.75
N VAL A 554 64.69 66.27 45.35
CA VAL A 554 64.14 66.37 43.98
C VAL A 554 63.15 67.54 43.92
N LEU A 555 63.37 68.47 43.00
CA LEU A 555 62.50 69.64 42.79
C LEU A 555 61.04 69.20 42.59
N GLY A 556 60.14 69.70 43.43
CA GLY A 556 58.71 69.33 43.45
C GLY A 556 58.29 68.41 44.60
N MET A 557 59.25 67.78 45.30
CA MET A 557 59.03 66.90 46.47
C MET A 557 59.29 67.57 47.83
N ASP A 558 59.28 68.90 47.87
CA ASP A 558 59.45 69.65 49.11
C ASP A 558 58.29 69.38 50.10
N SER A 559 58.58 69.37 51.41
CA SER A 559 57.57 69.09 52.45
C SER A 559 56.36 70.03 52.38
N ASN A 560 56.53 71.27 51.90
CA ASN A 560 55.47 72.27 51.78
C ASN A 560 54.59 72.08 50.52
N THR A 561 55.17 71.63 49.40
CA THR A 561 54.41 71.32 48.18
C THR A 561 53.57 70.07 48.40
N LEU A 562 54.15 69.02 48.99
CA LEU A 562 53.43 67.80 49.36
C LEU A 562 52.29 68.06 50.35
N LYS A 563 52.49 68.90 51.38
CA LYS A 563 51.41 69.32 52.30
C LYS A 563 50.28 70.07 51.59
N SER A 564 50.61 70.92 50.62
CA SER A 564 49.63 71.68 49.85
C SER A 564 48.82 70.78 48.91
N SER A 565 49.48 69.84 48.23
CA SER A 565 48.81 68.81 47.41
C SER A 565 47.96 67.86 48.28
N MET A 566 48.43 67.50 49.49
CA MET A 566 47.68 66.65 50.40
C MET A 566 46.45 67.35 50.97
N ASN A 567 46.51 68.64 51.26
CA ASN A 567 45.33 69.43 51.65
C ASN A 567 44.29 69.49 50.53
N LYS A 568 44.72 69.63 49.26
CA LYS A 568 43.80 69.56 48.10
C LYS A 568 43.21 68.15 47.93
N PHE A 569 43.99 67.12 48.23
CA PHE A 569 43.52 65.74 48.24
C PHE A 569 42.51 65.49 49.38
N ASP A 570 42.73 66.00 50.59
CA ASP A 570 41.76 65.93 51.70
C ASP A 570 40.44 66.65 51.37
N VAL A 571 40.49 67.76 50.63
CA VAL A 571 39.28 68.44 50.10
C VAL A 571 38.54 67.54 49.11
N TYR A 572 39.26 66.80 48.25
CA TYR A 572 38.65 65.80 47.38
C TYR A 572 38.05 64.62 48.17
N LEU A 573 38.72 64.12 49.21
CA LEU A 573 38.20 63.06 50.08
C LEU A 573 36.89 63.46 50.78
N ALA A 574 36.67 64.75 51.04
CA ALA A 574 35.43 65.26 51.62
C ALA A 574 34.25 65.31 50.62
N ALA A 575 34.53 65.35 49.31
CA ALA A 575 33.53 65.41 48.24
C ALA A 575 33.99 64.64 46.98
N PRO A 576 34.04 63.31 47.04
CA PRO A 576 34.59 62.48 45.95
C PRO A 576 33.79 62.58 44.65
N ASP A 577 32.48 62.88 44.73
CA ASP A 577 31.61 63.04 43.57
C ASP A 577 31.80 64.38 42.84
N SER A 578 32.56 65.33 43.40
CA SER A 578 32.78 66.66 42.81
C SER A 578 33.79 66.66 41.65
N LEU A 579 34.64 65.63 41.52
CA LEU A 579 35.70 65.53 40.50
C LEU A 579 35.46 64.39 39.51
N ILE A 580 34.21 64.14 39.15
CA ILE A 580 33.85 63.17 38.11
C ILE A 580 33.88 63.86 36.75
N VAL A 581 34.53 63.24 35.77
CA VAL A 581 34.49 63.70 34.38
C VAL A 581 33.04 63.62 33.86
N PRO A 582 32.44 64.73 33.37
CA PRO A 582 31.01 64.81 33.09
C PRO A 582 30.51 63.80 32.06
N GLN A 583 31.38 63.33 31.17
CA GLN A 583 31.15 62.25 30.21
C GLN A 583 30.72 60.93 30.86
N PHE A 584 31.06 60.68 32.13
CA PHE A 584 30.71 59.42 32.80
C PHE A 584 29.23 59.31 33.14
N ASN A 585 28.53 60.45 33.19
CA ASN A 585 27.08 60.48 33.35
C ASN A 585 26.35 60.04 32.07
N LEU A 586 27.04 60.03 30.92
CA LEU A 586 26.50 59.59 29.63
C LEU A 586 26.57 58.07 29.42
N LEU A 587 27.15 57.32 30.36
CA LEU A 587 27.15 55.84 30.31
C LEU A 587 25.74 55.28 30.58
N LEU A 588 25.28 54.42 29.68
CA LEU A 588 23.95 53.81 29.72
C LEU A 588 23.74 52.86 30.93
N SER A 589 24.75 52.09 31.30
CA SER A 589 24.64 51.07 32.35
C SER A 589 25.05 51.60 33.72
N SER A 590 24.16 51.52 34.71
CA SER A 590 24.47 51.85 36.11
C SER A 590 25.56 50.94 36.71
N ASN A 591 25.59 49.66 36.33
CA ASN A 591 26.57 48.70 36.79
C ASN A 591 27.98 49.00 36.25
N ILE A 592 28.08 49.47 35.00
CA ILE A 592 29.37 49.89 34.44
C ILE A 592 29.86 51.16 35.14
N ARG A 593 28.96 52.10 35.46
CA ARG A 593 29.30 53.31 36.23
C ARG A 593 29.83 52.98 37.63
N THR A 594 29.20 52.06 38.35
CA THR A 594 29.69 51.63 39.68
C THR A 594 31.04 50.91 39.58
N LYS A 595 31.21 50.02 38.61
CA LYS A 595 32.51 49.36 38.35
C LYS A 595 33.61 50.37 38.01
N LEU A 596 33.32 51.37 37.16
CA LEU A 596 34.27 52.43 36.80
C LEU A 596 34.65 53.29 38.02
N LYS A 597 33.66 53.68 38.84
CA LYS A 597 33.89 54.41 40.09
C LYS A 597 34.79 53.59 41.03
N GLN A 598 34.50 52.30 41.22
CA GLN A 598 35.33 51.43 42.05
C GLN A 598 36.75 51.25 41.51
N LYS A 599 36.94 51.01 40.20
CA LYS A 599 38.27 50.85 39.60
C LYS A 599 39.09 52.16 39.68
N SER A 600 38.50 53.29 39.34
CA SER A 600 39.18 54.60 39.42
C SER A 600 39.58 54.96 40.86
N ILE A 601 38.71 54.70 41.83
CA ILE A 601 39.01 54.88 43.26
C ILE A 601 40.16 53.98 43.70
N ARG A 602 40.19 52.71 43.29
CA ARG A 602 41.30 51.81 43.58
C ARG A 602 42.62 52.32 43.00
N LEU A 603 42.63 52.80 41.75
CA LEU A 603 43.84 53.38 41.14
C LEU A 603 44.35 54.60 41.91
N VAL A 604 43.46 55.48 42.36
CA VAL A 604 43.82 56.64 43.20
C VAL A 604 44.35 56.19 44.56
N CYS A 605 43.74 55.16 45.17
CA CYS A 605 44.21 54.57 46.41
C CYS A 605 45.59 53.92 46.26
N ASP A 606 45.85 53.22 45.15
CA ASP A 606 47.15 52.60 44.86
C ASP A 606 48.24 53.64 44.62
N ALA A 607 47.91 54.72 43.88
CA ALA A 607 48.80 55.86 43.73
C ALA A 607 49.13 56.50 45.08
N TYR A 608 48.12 56.68 45.95
CA TYR A 608 48.32 57.17 47.30
C TYR A 608 49.14 56.21 48.17
N ARG A 609 48.93 54.89 48.08
CA ARG A 609 49.73 53.87 48.78
C ARG A 609 51.20 53.97 48.42
N LEU A 610 51.52 54.18 47.15
CA LEU A 610 52.90 54.36 46.69
C LEU A 610 53.51 55.67 47.21
N ILE A 611 52.73 56.75 47.24
CA ILE A 611 53.16 58.04 47.82
C ILE A 611 53.37 57.90 49.34
N PHE A 612 52.44 57.25 50.05
CA PHE A 612 52.55 56.99 51.49
C PHE A 612 53.79 56.17 51.81
N ASN A 613 53.98 55.02 51.14
CA ASN A 613 55.11 54.13 51.35
C ASN A 613 56.45 54.83 51.09
N SER A 614 56.54 55.64 50.02
CA SER A 614 57.75 56.39 49.69
C SER A 614 58.03 57.54 50.66
N ILE A 615 57.02 58.15 51.28
CA ILE A 615 57.21 59.19 52.31
C ILE A 615 57.53 58.58 53.68
N THR A 616 57.03 57.39 53.99
CA THR A 616 57.35 56.66 55.23
C THR A 616 58.68 55.90 55.21
N ASP A 617 59.26 55.67 54.02
CA ASP A 617 60.56 55.00 53.89
C ASP A 617 61.69 55.88 54.47
N THR A 618 62.39 55.35 55.47
CA THR A 618 63.42 56.08 56.24
C THR A 618 64.61 56.50 55.40
N GLU A 619 64.82 55.89 54.23
CA GLU A 619 65.92 56.23 53.31
C GLU A 619 65.68 57.54 52.53
N ASN A 620 64.45 58.06 52.50
CA ASN A 620 64.11 59.24 51.72
C ASN A 620 64.27 60.57 52.46
N GLY A 621 64.58 60.53 53.77
CA GLY A 621 65.02 61.70 54.54
C GLY A 621 63.92 62.65 55.05
N TYR A 622 62.63 62.30 54.95
CA TYR A 622 61.53 63.13 55.44
C TYR A 622 61.46 63.13 56.97
N SER A 623 61.72 64.27 57.61
CA SER A 623 61.78 64.36 59.08
C SER A 623 60.41 64.31 59.79
N ASN A 624 59.31 64.52 59.07
CA ASN A 624 57.95 64.60 59.61
C ASN A 624 56.93 63.88 58.71
N SER A 625 57.09 62.58 58.51
CA SER A 625 56.20 61.74 57.68
C SER A 625 54.73 61.81 58.13
N SER A 626 54.47 61.88 59.44
CA SER A 626 53.12 61.97 60.03
C SER A 626 52.41 63.32 59.85
N SER A 627 53.14 64.41 59.61
CA SER A 627 52.55 65.74 59.35
C SER A 627 52.25 65.97 57.87
N ILE A 628 52.83 65.17 56.98
CA ILE A 628 52.69 65.29 55.52
C ILE A 628 51.58 64.36 55.02
N VAL A 629 51.42 63.19 55.65
CA VAL A 629 50.40 62.21 55.27
C VAL A 629 49.54 61.83 56.47
N PRO A 630 48.37 62.45 56.66
CA PRO A 630 47.60 62.33 57.89
C PRO A 630 46.76 61.05 57.99
N ARG A 631 46.46 60.36 56.87
CA ARG A 631 45.54 59.22 56.84
C ARG A 631 46.21 57.96 56.30
N ASN A 632 45.89 56.82 56.92
CA ASN A 632 46.35 55.52 56.43
C ASN A 632 45.64 55.14 55.12
N PRO A 633 46.30 54.40 54.21
CA PRO A 633 45.69 54.00 52.95
C PRO A 633 44.39 53.19 53.07
N ASP A 634 44.23 52.42 54.15
CA ASP A 634 43.01 51.65 54.41
C ASP A 634 41.83 52.55 54.83
N GLN A 635 42.10 53.64 55.55
CA GLN A 635 41.09 54.64 55.91
C GLN A 635 40.61 55.44 54.70
N ILE A 636 41.49 55.67 53.72
CA ILE A 636 41.12 56.35 52.46
C ILE A 636 40.26 55.45 51.58
N LEU A 637 40.54 54.15 51.58
CA LEU A 637 39.75 53.18 50.86
C LEU A 637 38.33 53.05 51.45
N GLU A 638 38.19 53.08 52.78
CA GLU A 638 36.88 53.13 53.46
C GLU A 638 36.09 54.43 53.25
N LEU A 639 36.78 55.56 53.01
CA LEU A 639 36.12 56.85 52.80
C LEU A 639 35.67 57.06 51.34
N LEU A 640 36.23 56.30 50.39
CA LEU A 640 35.95 56.46 48.97
C LEU A 640 35.00 55.39 48.41
N LEU A 641 35.02 54.16 48.91
CA LEU A 641 34.07 53.09 48.55
C LEU A 641 32.72 53.26 49.24
#